data_AF-A0ABD3Q5A9-F1
#
_entry.id   AF-A0ABD3Q5A9-F1
#
_cell.length_a   1.000
_cell.length_b   1.000
_cell.length_c   1.000
_cell.angle_alpha   90.00
_cell.angle_beta   90.00
_cell.angle_gamma   90.00
#
_symmetry.space_group_name_H-M   'P 1'
#
loop_
_entity.id
_entity.type
_entity.pdbx_description
1 polymer ?
#
loop_
_entity_poly.entity_id
_entity_poly.type
_entity_poly.pdbx_seq_one_letter_code
_entity_poly.pdbx_strand_id
1 'polypeptide(L)'
;MDLCVDMRVTAKGYEYVHPDITKLLLIPASWSETGECPFVVDPATLALGLKLDVNEGSDDVTSSSGFMPLHQLAYIAEQCEHAVFRMKLHDHDKVSGKILGLICLSQLSSNWPDGHNNTALSQKDEPQLESDDKSSTLLVATMVSLNLLESSIRSVIRTFNSEKDKEMNKVGAPLLRDMIETLSELDSDGDVNNRNEHLDLKCLATILRALLLPTRMYGINLRNLISHGFLSAIDRRWFALTLVLVQTLDSFMDHEMSQPCLSDVHHTGADLRKYPSMEKVVTRGQEILTNDIDAFQDKVAAAADFIPSSYRNLFQFIFRALRQSLNKETDVESRQSLNTIFLIAASAILEHSLRLKWCQANNKPAESIARTSKYFVTLDGHGQRDKHDVMIAPYLGDGSKNLLLRQLGSAAALASDLYSAPSSEAPNIRSQLCHGSWDPEVIRELELLANSYEHNDSVDKETRTRDRKPLSSSSSSNAYLLDSVCAVTALFDMLAATFAGDRLVRYEPVYSYVAMWRRDLAGSLTNLGVMKQLISEDLIAECVNKVDCEQWTEISNGLKAFELDLNLLRVAQQEVFPVEANSDIWAEYDMNIALSECIAVQTLLNEVSEAARKFASFMQGAVTILKQQPTSANEKRSLKTTSRICGIASFVLDFYVLSVNVCLVMMQKDLQLQKTDEAALSAYSLHRTDYLKAVERSRMALSTFDNYLDKNLVRSMKALKQYLQGKALRKVMKFNHLHSSAL
;
A
#
# COMPACT_ATOMS: atom_id res chain seq x y z
N MET A 1 -45.36 -3.72 5.67
CA MET A 1 -44.85 -4.79 4.77
C MET A 1 -44.29 -5.90 5.65
N ASP A 2 -45.16 -6.80 6.10
CA ASP A 2 -44.78 -7.98 6.89
C ASP A 2 -44.52 -9.16 5.96
N LEU A 3 -43.36 -9.16 5.27
CA LEU A 3 -42.80 -10.36 4.65
C LEU A 3 -41.82 -10.99 5.65
N CYS A 4 -42.35 -11.38 6.81
CA CYS A 4 -41.67 -12.18 7.82
C CYS A 4 -41.86 -13.66 7.47
N VAL A 5 -41.24 -14.10 6.37
CA VAL A 5 -40.99 -15.53 6.15
C VAL A 5 -39.62 -15.83 6.73
N ASP A 6 -39.61 -16.78 7.66
CA ASP A 6 -38.52 -17.29 8.48
C ASP A 6 -37.46 -18.04 7.62
N MET A 7 -36.90 -17.37 6.61
CA MET A 7 -35.78 -17.88 5.83
C MET A 7 -34.49 -17.68 6.63
N ARG A 8 -34.21 -18.62 7.54
CA ARG A 8 -32.82 -18.97 7.90
C ARG A 8 -32.17 -19.75 6.75
N VAL A 9 -32.23 -19.22 5.53
CA VAL A 9 -31.50 -19.78 4.41
C VAL A 9 -30.09 -19.24 4.52
N THR A 10 -29.19 -20.02 5.09
CA THR A 10 -27.75 -19.82 4.89
C THR A 10 -27.48 -20.17 3.42
N ALA A 11 -27.59 -19.17 2.54
CA ALA A 11 -27.20 -19.34 1.15
C ALA A 11 -25.68 -19.58 1.10
N LYS A 12 -25.26 -20.62 0.37
CA LYS A 12 -23.84 -20.95 0.20
C LYS A 12 -23.09 -19.73 -0.35
N GLY A 13 -22.01 -19.34 0.31
CA GLY A 13 -21.19 -18.17 -0.01
C GLY A 13 -21.65 -16.84 0.59
N TYR A 14 -22.73 -16.84 1.37
CA TYR A 14 -23.27 -15.67 2.09
C TYR A 14 -23.33 -15.90 3.61
N GLU A 15 -22.58 -16.87 4.13
CA GLU A 15 -22.64 -17.31 5.53
C GLU A 15 -22.22 -16.21 6.52
N TYR A 16 -21.39 -15.26 6.06
CA TYR A 16 -20.84 -14.17 6.85
C TYR A 16 -21.49 -12.82 6.55
N VAL A 17 -22.70 -12.84 5.98
CA VAL A 17 -23.46 -11.64 5.64
C VAL A 17 -24.79 -11.67 6.37
N HIS A 18 -25.20 -10.52 6.91
CA HIS A 18 -26.49 -10.41 7.59
C HIS A 18 -27.62 -10.80 6.63
N PRO A 19 -28.64 -11.57 7.10
CA PRO A 19 -29.72 -12.04 6.24
C PRO A 19 -30.41 -10.94 5.43
N ASP A 20 -30.51 -9.72 5.96
CA ASP A 20 -31.08 -8.60 5.22
C ASP A 20 -30.26 -8.26 3.97
N ILE A 21 -28.93 -8.17 4.09
CA ILE A 21 -28.03 -7.92 2.95
C ILE A 21 -28.07 -9.12 1.99
N THR A 22 -28.08 -10.35 2.51
CA THR A 22 -28.21 -11.56 1.68
C THR A 22 -29.50 -11.54 0.87
N LYS A 23 -30.63 -11.12 1.48
CA LYS A 23 -31.89 -10.90 0.77
C LYS A 23 -31.70 -9.88 -0.35
N LEU A 24 -31.01 -8.76 -0.11
CA LEU A 24 -30.76 -7.74 -1.14
C LEU A 24 -29.97 -8.30 -2.34
N LEU A 25 -28.93 -9.10 -2.05
CA LEU A 25 -28.07 -9.69 -3.08
C LEU A 25 -28.77 -10.81 -3.86
N LEU A 26 -29.78 -11.44 -3.27
CA LEU A 26 -30.56 -12.55 -3.84
C LEU A 26 -31.98 -12.15 -4.25
N ILE A 27 -32.33 -10.84 -4.28
CA ILE A 27 -33.66 -10.39 -4.72
C ILE A 27 -33.90 -10.94 -6.12
N PRO A 28 -34.91 -11.79 -6.36
CA PRO A 28 -35.23 -12.21 -7.71
C PRO A 28 -35.66 -10.98 -8.50
N ALA A 29 -35.26 -10.91 -9.76
CA ALA A 29 -35.65 -9.82 -10.65
C ALA A 29 -37.12 -9.89 -11.10
N SER A 30 -37.97 -10.61 -10.34
CA SER A 30 -39.40 -10.70 -10.58
C SER A 30 -40.03 -9.34 -10.29
N TRP A 31 -40.12 -8.55 -11.35
CA TRP A 31 -40.70 -7.24 -11.35
C TRP A 31 -42.22 -7.33 -11.23
N SER A 32 -42.82 -6.50 -10.37
CA SER A 32 -44.26 -6.25 -10.42
C SER A 32 -44.56 -5.29 -11.57
N GLU A 33 -45.61 -5.56 -12.34
CA GLU A 33 -46.07 -4.86 -13.57
C GLU A 33 -46.26 -3.33 -13.48
N THR A 34 -45.90 -2.67 -12.39
CA THR A 34 -46.39 -1.31 -12.04
C THR A 34 -45.35 -0.19 -12.11
N GLY A 35 -44.10 -0.41 -12.52
CA GLY A 35 -43.18 0.72 -12.69
C GLY A 35 -41.96 0.39 -13.53
N GLU A 36 -41.83 1.05 -14.69
CA GLU A 36 -40.73 0.83 -15.63
C GLU A 36 -39.37 1.32 -15.12
N CYS A 37 -38.32 0.56 -15.41
CA CYS A 37 -36.94 0.86 -15.06
C CYS A 37 -36.45 1.80 -16.15
N PRO A 38 -36.00 3.01 -15.80
CA PRO A 38 -35.70 4.05 -16.78
C PRO A 38 -34.38 3.79 -17.53
N PHE A 39 -33.64 2.75 -17.14
CA PHE A 39 -32.36 2.40 -17.73
C PHE A 39 -32.50 1.27 -18.76
N VAL A 40 -31.69 1.36 -19.81
CA VAL A 40 -31.49 0.33 -20.82
C VAL A 40 -30.00 0.05 -20.95
N VAL A 41 -29.62 -1.18 -21.27
CA VAL A 41 -28.23 -1.55 -21.56
C VAL A 41 -28.13 -1.76 -23.07
N ASP A 42 -27.23 -1.03 -23.73
CA ASP A 42 -26.94 -1.29 -25.14
C ASP A 42 -26.08 -2.56 -25.24
N PRO A 43 -26.59 -3.66 -25.82
CA PRO A 43 -25.82 -4.89 -25.93
C PRO A 43 -24.60 -4.75 -26.85
N ALA A 44 -24.54 -3.77 -27.76
CA ALA A 44 -23.41 -3.62 -28.67
C ALA A 44 -22.22 -2.91 -28.03
N THR A 45 -22.47 -1.89 -27.20
CA THR A 45 -21.43 -1.09 -26.53
C THR A 45 -21.20 -1.50 -25.08
N LEU A 46 -22.12 -2.28 -24.49
CA LEU A 46 -22.19 -2.55 -23.06
C LEU A 46 -22.23 -1.27 -22.20
N ALA A 47 -22.80 -0.20 -22.76
CA ALA A 47 -23.03 1.05 -22.05
C ALA A 47 -24.46 1.14 -21.52
N LEU A 48 -24.63 1.84 -20.41
CA LEU A 48 -25.92 2.14 -19.83
C LEU A 48 -26.50 3.43 -20.44
N GLY A 49 -27.77 3.40 -20.83
CA GLY A 49 -28.52 4.54 -21.36
C GLY A 49 -29.86 4.74 -20.65
N LEU A 50 -30.57 5.82 -21.00
CA LEU A 50 -31.93 6.11 -20.54
C LEU A 50 -32.96 5.69 -21.60
N LYS A 51 -34.14 5.22 -21.17
CA LYS A 51 -35.28 4.97 -22.06
C LYS A 51 -35.92 6.30 -22.46
N LEU A 52 -36.01 6.55 -23.76
CA LEU A 52 -36.53 7.79 -24.36
C LEU A 52 -38.03 8.04 -24.08
N ASP A 53 -38.80 7.00 -23.74
CA ASP A 53 -40.27 7.09 -23.61
C ASP A 53 -40.76 7.53 -22.22
N VAL A 54 -39.87 7.92 -21.31
CA VAL A 54 -40.29 8.46 -20.01
C VAL A 54 -40.72 9.92 -20.23
N ASN A 55 -42.00 10.11 -20.58
CA ASN A 55 -42.66 11.38 -20.87
C ASN A 55 -42.01 12.58 -20.15
N GLU A 56 -41.55 13.57 -20.93
CA GLU A 56 -40.91 14.84 -20.52
C GLU A 56 -41.75 15.72 -19.56
N GLY A 57 -42.86 15.22 -19.03
CA GLY A 57 -43.77 15.92 -18.12
C GLY A 57 -43.73 15.45 -16.66
N SER A 58 -42.94 14.45 -16.30
CA SER A 58 -42.76 14.05 -14.89
C SER A 58 -41.37 14.41 -14.39
N ASP A 59 -41.23 15.60 -13.78
CA ASP A 59 -40.07 16.04 -12.98
C ASP A 59 -39.74 15.10 -11.79
N ASP A 60 -40.44 13.97 -11.67
CA ASP A 60 -40.44 13.06 -10.53
C ASP A 60 -39.60 11.78 -10.76
N VAL A 61 -39.03 11.59 -11.96
CA VAL A 61 -38.21 10.39 -12.28
C VAL A 61 -36.90 10.43 -11.50
N THR A 62 -36.34 11.61 -11.29
CA THR A 62 -35.40 11.84 -10.19
C THR A 62 -36.21 12.29 -8.98
N SER A 63 -36.91 11.36 -8.34
CA SER A 63 -37.53 11.65 -7.04
C SER A 63 -36.51 12.42 -6.21
N SER A 64 -36.95 13.52 -5.59
CA SER A 64 -36.12 14.45 -4.78
C SER A 64 -35.21 13.78 -3.73
N SER A 65 -35.37 12.48 -3.53
CA SER A 65 -34.56 11.63 -2.67
C SER A 65 -33.17 11.28 -3.23
N GLY A 66 -32.95 11.25 -4.55
CA GLY A 66 -31.65 10.88 -5.15
C GLY A 66 -31.22 9.43 -4.89
N PHE A 67 -32.17 8.51 -4.64
CA PHE A 67 -31.93 7.09 -4.35
C PHE A 67 -32.60 6.18 -5.38
N MET A 68 -31.90 5.10 -5.79
CA MET A 68 -32.45 4.04 -6.62
C MET A 68 -33.02 2.91 -5.74
N PRO A 69 -34.29 2.51 -5.93
CA PRO A 69 -34.85 1.31 -5.31
C PRO A 69 -34.08 0.04 -5.70
N LEU A 70 -33.83 -0.83 -4.72
CA LEU A 70 -33.02 -2.04 -4.94
C LEU A 70 -33.59 -3.04 -5.95
N HIS A 71 -34.91 -3.14 -6.07
CA HIS A 71 -35.52 -4.01 -7.07
C HIS A 71 -35.23 -3.52 -8.49
N GLN A 72 -35.15 -2.19 -8.70
CA GLN A 72 -34.72 -1.62 -9.98
C GLN A 72 -33.23 -1.90 -10.22
N LEU A 73 -32.39 -1.75 -9.20
CA LEU A 73 -30.96 -2.09 -9.30
C LEU A 73 -30.75 -3.57 -9.67
N ALA A 74 -31.50 -4.49 -9.03
CA ALA A 74 -31.43 -5.92 -9.32
C ALA A 74 -31.94 -6.24 -10.74
N TYR A 75 -32.99 -5.55 -11.20
CA TYR A 75 -33.48 -5.66 -12.57
C TYR A 75 -32.43 -5.18 -13.59
N ILE A 76 -31.80 -4.03 -13.37
CA ILE A 76 -30.72 -3.52 -14.24
C ILE A 76 -29.56 -4.52 -14.27
N ALA A 77 -29.17 -5.07 -13.12
CA ALA A 77 -28.12 -6.08 -13.06
C ALA A 77 -28.42 -7.31 -13.92
N GLU A 78 -29.68 -7.78 -13.93
CA GLU A 78 -30.12 -8.89 -14.80
C GLU A 78 -30.08 -8.50 -16.28
N GLN A 79 -30.48 -7.28 -16.64
CA GLN A 79 -30.35 -6.79 -18.02
C GLN A 79 -28.88 -6.72 -18.44
N CYS A 80 -27.99 -6.28 -17.55
CA CYS A 80 -26.54 -6.32 -17.79
C CYS A 80 -26.05 -7.76 -17.99
N GLU A 81 -26.51 -8.72 -17.19
CA GLU A 81 -26.16 -10.13 -17.36
C GLU A 81 -26.57 -10.66 -18.74
N HIS A 82 -27.81 -10.37 -19.15
CA HIS A 82 -28.30 -10.74 -20.46
C HIS A 82 -27.47 -10.10 -21.57
N ALA A 83 -27.13 -8.82 -21.47
CA ALA A 83 -26.30 -8.14 -22.46
C ALA A 83 -24.90 -8.76 -22.54
N VAL A 84 -24.19 -8.90 -21.41
CA VAL A 84 -22.80 -9.39 -21.37
C VAL A 84 -22.69 -10.84 -21.83
N PHE A 85 -23.64 -11.70 -21.45
CA PHE A 85 -23.45 -13.15 -21.60
C PHE A 85 -24.34 -13.84 -22.64
N ARG A 86 -25.28 -13.11 -23.27
CA ARG A 86 -25.94 -13.56 -24.51
C ARG A 86 -25.32 -12.97 -25.77
N MET A 87 -24.43 -11.98 -25.62
CA MET A 87 -23.62 -11.47 -26.73
C MET A 87 -22.77 -12.60 -27.31
N LYS A 88 -22.67 -12.67 -28.64
CA LYS A 88 -21.66 -13.50 -29.28
C LYS A 88 -20.33 -12.76 -29.23
N LEU A 89 -19.25 -13.45 -28.90
CA LEU A 89 -17.93 -12.82 -28.74
C LEU A 89 -17.39 -12.14 -30.01
N HIS A 90 -17.96 -12.43 -31.18
CA HIS A 90 -17.52 -11.83 -32.45
C HIS A 90 -17.99 -10.37 -32.64
N ASP A 91 -18.88 -9.85 -31.80
CA ASP A 91 -19.39 -8.47 -31.90
C ASP A 91 -18.62 -7.47 -30.99
N HIS A 92 -17.43 -7.84 -30.51
CA HIS A 92 -16.69 -7.12 -29.47
C HIS A 92 -15.82 -5.94 -29.92
N ASP A 93 -15.88 -5.52 -31.18
CA ASP A 93 -15.07 -4.39 -31.69
C ASP A 93 -15.29 -3.07 -30.93
N LYS A 94 -16.38 -2.96 -30.16
CA LYS A 94 -16.74 -1.80 -29.34
C LYS A 94 -16.50 -1.96 -27.84
N VAL A 95 -16.05 -3.14 -27.39
CA VAL A 95 -15.83 -3.43 -25.96
C VAL A 95 -14.33 -3.28 -25.65
N SER A 96 -14.01 -2.58 -24.57
CA SER A 96 -12.60 -2.36 -24.21
C SER A 96 -11.87 -3.66 -23.85
N GLY A 97 -10.57 -3.73 -24.15
CA GLY A 97 -9.73 -4.92 -23.90
C GLY A 97 -9.73 -5.34 -22.43
N LYS A 98 -9.83 -4.39 -21.49
CA LYS A 98 -9.96 -4.70 -20.05
C LYS A 98 -11.29 -5.38 -19.69
N ILE A 99 -12.41 -5.00 -20.31
CA ILE A 99 -13.71 -5.66 -20.09
C ILE A 99 -13.69 -7.08 -20.64
N LEU A 100 -13.13 -7.28 -21.84
CA LEU A 100 -12.91 -8.60 -22.40
C LEU A 100 -12.02 -9.46 -21.51
N GLY A 101 -10.95 -8.86 -20.96
CA GLY A 101 -10.06 -9.51 -20.00
C GLY A 101 -10.77 -9.94 -18.73
N LEU A 102 -11.71 -9.14 -18.21
CA LEU A 102 -12.53 -9.50 -17.04
C LEU A 102 -13.50 -10.65 -17.36
N ILE A 103 -14.10 -10.64 -18.55
CA ILE A 103 -14.95 -11.75 -19.01
C ILE A 103 -14.11 -13.03 -19.10
N CYS A 104 -12.92 -12.97 -19.71
CA CYS A 104 -11.99 -14.10 -19.76
C CYS A 104 -11.58 -14.57 -18.35
N LEU A 105 -11.27 -13.64 -17.45
CA LEU A 105 -10.94 -13.92 -16.05
C LEU A 105 -12.07 -14.67 -15.34
N SER A 106 -13.33 -14.27 -15.58
CA SER A 106 -14.50 -14.94 -15.00
C SER A 106 -14.71 -16.37 -15.54
N GLN A 107 -14.16 -16.65 -16.72
CA GLN A 107 -14.30 -17.91 -17.43
C GLN A 107 -13.08 -18.84 -17.29
N LEU A 108 -12.05 -18.45 -16.53
CA LEU A 108 -10.87 -19.28 -16.29
C LEU A 108 -11.28 -20.61 -15.63
N SER A 109 -11.53 -21.64 -16.44
CA SER A 109 -11.89 -22.96 -15.91
C SER A 109 -10.68 -23.64 -15.26
N SER A 110 -10.93 -24.61 -14.39
CA SER A 110 -9.91 -25.54 -13.88
C SER A 110 -9.18 -26.31 -14.99
N ASN A 111 -9.77 -26.38 -16.19
CA ASN A 111 -9.21 -26.98 -17.41
C ASN A 111 -8.59 -25.90 -18.31
N TRP A 112 -7.82 -24.98 -17.73
CA TRP A 112 -6.86 -24.20 -18.52
C TRP A 112 -6.01 -25.20 -19.30
N PRO A 113 -5.89 -25.07 -20.64
CA PRO A 113 -5.27 -26.11 -21.43
C PRO A 113 -3.78 -26.18 -21.06
N ASP A 114 -3.39 -27.21 -20.29
CA ASP A 114 -2.11 -27.84 -20.52
C ASP A 114 -2.12 -28.15 -22.03
N GLY A 115 -1.22 -27.53 -22.80
CA GLY A 115 -1.32 -27.32 -24.25
C GLY A 115 -1.43 -28.55 -25.17
N HIS A 116 -1.89 -29.70 -24.68
CA HIS A 116 -2.04 -30.94 -25.41
C HIS A 116 -3.32 -31.69 -24.96
N ASN A 117 -4.48 -31.33 -25.51
CA ASN A 117 -5.57 -32.23 -25.97
C ASN A 117 -6.93 -31.51 -25.95
N ASN A 118 -7.22 -30.80 -27.04
CA ASN A 118 -8.58 -30.34 -27.33
C ASN A 118 -9.36 -31.46 -28.02
N THR A 119 -10.16 -32.20 -27.23
CA THR A 119 -11.33 -32.90 -27.78
C THR A 119 -12.51 -32.76 -26.82
N ALA A 120 -13.60 -32.22 -27.38
CA ALA A 120 -15.00 -32.36 -26.96
C ALA A 120 -15.59 -31.34 -25.96
N LEU A 121 -15.93 -30.15 -26.48
CA LEU A 121 -17.14 -29.41 -26.10
C LEU A 121 -18.37 -30.13 -26.67
N SER A 122 -18.74 -31.26 -26.07
CA SER A 122 -20.08 -31.87 -26.21
C SER A 122 -20.23 -33.01 -25.23
N GLN A 123 -20.51 -32.73 -23.96
CA GLN A 123 -21.18 -33.69 -23.10
C GLN A 123 -22.10 -32.97 -22.12
N LYS A 124 -23.40 -33.11 -22.39
CA LYS A 124 -24.47 -32.94 -21.41
C LYS A 124 -24.32 -34.05 -20.36
N ASP A 125 -24.66 -33.71 -19.12
CA ASP A 125 -25.02 -34.63 -18.03
C ASP A 125 -23.92 -35.13 -17.07
N GLU A 126 -23.05 -34.25 -16.56
CA GLU A 126 -22.47 -34.42 -15.20
C GLU A 126 -22.67 -33.15 -14.34
N PRO A 127 -23.64 -33.17 -13.39
CA PRO A 127 -23.91 -32.04 -12.53
C PRO A 127 -23.38 -32.31 -11.13
N GLN A 128 -22.30 -31.64 -10.70
CA GLN A 128 -22.16 -31.07 -9.33
C GLN A 128 -20.77 -30.52 -8.98
N LEU A 129 -19.67 -30.95 -9.62
CA LEU A 129 -18.33 -30.41 -9.27
C LEU A 129 -17.99 -29.11 -10.00
N GLU A 130 -18.52 -28.89 -11.21
CA GLU A 130 -18.22 -27.68 -12.02
C GLU A 130 -18.79 -26.36 -11.47
N SER A 131 -19.76 -26.40 -10.54
CA SER A 131 -20.42 -25.18 -10.07
C SER A 131 -19.53 -24.33 -9.17
N ASP A 132 -18.63 -24.97 -8.41
CA ASP A 132 -17.91 -24.28 -7.34
C ASP A 132 -16.66 -23.53 -7.84
N ASP A 133 -15.99 -24.04 -8.88
CA ASP A 133 -14.84 -23.35 -9.49
C ASP A 133 -15.29 -22.11 -10.27
N LYS A 134 -16.40 -22.21 -11.02
CA LYS A 134 -17.01 -21.07 -11.73
C LYS A 134 -17.42 -19.94 -10.77
N SER A 135 -17.80 -20.28 -9.53
CA SER A 135 -18.10 -19.29 -8.50
C SER A 135 -16.86 -18.52 -8.05
N SER A 136 -15.71 -19.20 -7.95
CA SER A 136 -14.46 -18.60 -7.50
C SER A 136 -13.88 -17.62 -8.53
N THR A 137 -13.88 -18.00 -9.81
CA THR A 137 -13.37 -17.16 -10.91
C THR A 137 -14.22 -15.91 -11.10
N LEU A 138 -15.55 -16.07 -11.04
CA LEU A 138 -16.50 -14.98 -11.09
C LEU A 138 -16.31 -14.01 -9.93
N LEU A 139 -16.08 -14.52 -8.72
CA LEU A 139 -15.80 -13.68 -7.56
C LEU A 139 -14.51 -12.88 -7.74
N VAL A 140 -13.40 -13.51 -8.18
CA VAL A 140 -12.14 -12.81 -8.47
C VAL A 140 -12.33 -11.74 -9.52
N ALA A 141 -12.98 -12.06 -10.64
CA ALA A 141 -13.28 -11.09 -11.70
C ALA A 141 -14.11 -9.91 -11.16
N THR A 142 -15.06 -10.18 -10.25
CA THR A 142 -15.85 -9.13 -9.58
C THR A 142 -14.99 -8.28 -8.63
N MET A 143 -14.03 -8.87 -7.91
CA MET A 143 -13.10 -8.08 -7.08
C MET A 143 -12.30 -7.11 -7.93
N VAL A 144 -11.80 -7.58 -9.08
CA VAL A 144 -10.99 -6.78 -10.01
C VAL A 144 -11.86 -5.71 -10.69
N SER A 145 -13.08 -6.05 -11.12
CA SER A 145 -13.99 -5.10 -11.76
C SER A 145 -14.41 -3.97 -10.81
N LEU A 146 -14.60 -4.25 -9.52
CA LEU A 146 -14.92 -3.23 -8.52
C LEU A 146 -13.75 -2.26 -8.27
N ASN A 147 -12.51 -2.75 -8.27
CA ASN A 147 -11.33 -1.88 -8.19
C ASN A 147 -11.23 -0.99 -9.44
N LEU A 148 -11.45 -1.55 -10.62
CA LEU A 148 -11.47 -0.79 -11.87
C LEU A 148 -12.64 0.20 -11.95
N LEU A 149 -13.79 -0.12 -11.36
CA LEU A 149 -14.92 0.81 -11.26
C LEU A 149 -14.56 2.03 -10.41
N GLU A 150 -13.90 1.83 -9.27
CA GLU A 150 -13.38 2.92 -8.44
C GLU A 150 -12.35 3.77 -9.21
N SER A 151 -11.48 3.14 -10.00
CA SER A 151 -10.54 3.82 -10.91
C SER A 151 -11.26 4.66 -11.97
N SER A 152 -12.25 4.10 -12.67
CA SER A 152 -13.00 4.81 -13.71
C SER A 152 -13.76 6.02 -13.14
N ILE A 153 -14.36 5.90 -11.95
CA ILE A 153 -14.98 7.05 -11.25
C ILE A 153 -13.94 8.16 -11.02
N ARG A 154 -12.75 7.78 -10.54
CA ARG A 154 -11.67 8.74 -10.27
C ARG A 154 -11.16 9.42 -11.54
N SER A 155 -11.03 8.67 -12.63
CA SER A 155 -10.60 9.18 -13.93
C SER A 155 -11.58 10.23 -14.46
N VAL A 156 -12.89 9.96 -14.40
CA VAL A 156 -13.93 10.92 -14.79
C VAL A 156 -13.78 12.21 -13.97
N ILE A 157 -13.70 12.11 -12.64
CA ILE A 157 -13.58 13.29 -11.76
C ILE A 157 -12.35 14.14 -12.07
N ARG A 158 -11.20 13.51 -12.37
CA ARG A 158 -9.96 14.22 -12.73
C ARG A 158 -10.11 14.98 -14.05
N THR A 159 -10.72 14.35 -15.05
CA THR A 159 -10.96 14.99 -16.36
C THR A 159 -11.78 16.26 -16.21
N PHE A 160 -12.84 16.23 -15.40
CA PHE A 160 -13.69 17.40 -15.16
C PHE A 160 -13.08 18.44 -14.19
N ASN A 161 -12.07 18.09 -13.38
CA ASN A 161 -11.43 19.00 -12.40
C ASN A 161 -10.02 19.48 -12.78
N SER A 162 -9.61 19.31 -14.05
CA SER A 162 -8.24 19.57 -14.51
C SER A 162 -7.64 20.95 -14.17
N GLU A 163 -8.46 21.98 -13.94
CA GLU A 163 -8.00 23.30 -13.47
C GLU A 163 -7.73 23.38 -11.96
N LYS A 164 -8.45 22.63 -11.13
CA LYS A 164 -8.29 22.57 -9.65
C LYS A 164 -7.30 21.49 -9.20
N ASP A 165 -6.99 20.51 -10.04
CA ASP A 165 -6.14 19.36 -9.72
C ASP A 165 -4.68 19.72 -9.36
N LYS A 166 -4.19 20.90 -9.76
CA LYS A 166 -2.86 21.39 -9.34
C LYS A 166 -2.74 21.60 -7.83
N GLU A 167 -3.85 21.81 -7.13
CA GLU A 167 -3.88 21.88 -5.66
C GLU A 167 -4.24 20.53 -5.01
N MET A 168 -5.10 19.72 -5.64
CA MET A 168 -5.55 18.43 -5.07
C MET A 168 -4.47 17.34 -5.06
N ASN A 169 -3.44 17.41 -5.90
CA ASN A 169 -2.32 16.45 -5.87
C ASN A 169 -1.50 16.43 -4.55
N LYS A 170 -1.81 17.32 -3.59
CA LYS A 170 -1.21 17.33 -2.24
C LYS A 170 -2.08 16.68 -1.17
N VAL A 171 -3.35 16.40 -1.45
CA VAL A 171 -4.31 15.81 -0.51
C VAL A 171 -4.53 14.35 -0.95
N GLY A 172 -4.50 13.40 -0.02
CA GLY A 172 -4.65 11.97 -0.34
C GLY A 172 -5.91 11.66 -1.17
N ALA A 173 -6.01 10.45 -1.72
CA ALA A 173 -7.14 10.08 -2.57
C ALA A 173 -8.49 10.32 -1.85
N PRO A 174 -9.46 10.99 -2.50
CA PRO A 174 -10.75 11.28 -1.88
C PRO A 174 -11.52 10.00 -1.56
N LEU A 175 -12.42 10.08 -0.58
CA LEU A 175 -13.28 8.94 -0.24
C LEU A 175 -14.21 8.62 -1.42
N LEU A 176 -14.53 7.34 -1.62
CA LEU A 176 -15.45 6.90 -2.68
C LEU A 176 -16.81 7.61 -2.61
N ARG A 177 -17.31 7.87 -1.39
CA ARG A 177 -18.53 8.66 -1.20
C ARG A 177 -18.39 10.05 -1.81
N ASP A 178 -17.32 10.76 -1.49
CA ASP A 178 -17.09 12.13 -1.94
C ASP A 178 -16.93 12.15 -3.46
N MET A 179 -16.24 11.14 -4.03
CA MET A 179 -16.14 10.96 -5.47
C MET A 179 -17.51 10.81 -6.15
N ILE A 180 -18.40 9.97 -5.59
CA ILE A 180 -19.75 9.77 -6.14
C ILE A 180 -20.62 11.04 -5.99
N GLU A 181 -20.46 11.79 -4.91
CA GLU A 181 -21.15 13.08 -4.73
C GLU A 181 -20.67 14.10 -5.77
N THR A 182 -19.36 14.25 -5.96
CA THR A 182 -18.79 15.10 -7.01
C THR A 182 -19.30 14.70 -8.39
N LEU A 183 -19.35 13.40 -8.71
CA LEU A 183 -19.90 12.90 -9.97
C LEU A 183 -21.33 13.41 -10.21
N SER A 184 -22.16 13.48 -9.16
CA SER A 184 -23.55 13.94 -9.28
C SER A 184 -23.73 15.44 -9.44
N GLU A 185 -22.67 16.23 -9.22
CA GLU A 185 -22.67 17.70 -9.33
C GLU A 185 -22.19 18.17 -10.72
N LEU A 186 -21.48 17.32 -11.47
CA LEU A 186 -20.80 17.66 -12.73
C LEU A 186 -21.72 18.04 -13.90
N ASP A 187 -23.03 17.77 -13.81
CA ASP A 187 -23.98 18.00 -14.91
C ASP A 187 -24.77 19.33 -14.82
N SER A 188 -24.41 20.22 -13.90
CA SER A 188 -25.24 21.39 -13.57
C SER A 188 -25.11 22.59 -14.53
N ASP A 189 -24.03 22.72 -15.32
CA ASP A 189 -23.67 24.01 -15.96
C ASP A 189 -23.36 23.97 -17.48
N GLY A 190 -23.51 22.84 -18.19
CA GLY A 190 -23.03 22.67 -19.57
C GLY A 190 -24.11 22.64 -20.68
N ASP A 191 -24.02 23.58 -21.62
CA ASP A 191 -24.80 23.78 -22.86
C ASP A 191 -25.50 22.52 -23.45
N VAL A 192 -26.83 22.53 -23.38
CA VAL A 192 -27.76 21.42 -23.67
C VAL A 192 -27.76 20.98 -25.15
N ASN A 193 -27.12 21.73 -26.05
CA ASN A 193 -27.37 21.61 -27.49
C ASN A 193 -26.55 20.56 -28.25
N ASN A 194 -25.67 19.78 -27.59
CA ASN A 194 -24.80 18.81 -28.28
C ASN A 194 -24.84 17.37 -27.76
N ARG A 195 -25.76 17.04 -26.83
CA ARG A 195 -25.83 15.70 -26.23
C ARG A 195 -26.82 14.80 -26.97
N ASN A 196 -26.35 14.04 -27.95
CA ASN A 196 -27.03 12.82 -28.38
C ASN A 196 -27.10 11.85 -27.19
N GLU A 197 -28.27 11.30 -26.87
CA GLU A 197 -28.58 10.00 -26.19
C GLU A 197 -27.81 9.55 -24.94
N HIS A 198 -26.87 10.32 -24.39
CA HIS A 198 -25.99 9.89 -23.31
C HIS A 198 -26.61 10.04 -21.92
N LEU A 199 -26.42 9.00 -21.10
CA LEU A 199 -26.82 8.92 -19.70
C LEU A 199 -26.26 10.10 -18.88
N ASP A 200 -27.11 10.75 -18.07
CA ASP A 200 -26.73 11.78 -17.09
C ASP A 200 -25.85 11.17 -15.96
N LEU A 201 -24.72 11.82 -15.62
CA LEU A 201 -23.83 11.38 -14.55
C LEU A 201 -24.52 11.38 -13.18
N LYS A 202 -25.53 12.24 -12.97
CA LYS A 202 -26.39 12.22 -11.78
C LYS A 202 -27.20 10.93 -11.66
N CYS A 203 -27.70 10.42 -12.78
CA CYS A 203 -28.40 9.14 -12.82
C CYS A 203 -27.45 7.99 -12.52
N LEU A 204 -26.24 8.03 -13.09
CA LEU A 204 -25.18 7.07 -12.82
C LEU A 204 -24.75 7.08 -11.34
N ALA A 205 -24.57 8.26 -10.75
CA ALA A 205 -24.24 8.41 -9.34
C ALA A 205 -25.29 7.75 -8.44
N THR A 206 -26.57 7.78 -8.82
CA THR A 206 -27.65 7.13 -8.07
C THR A 206 -27.50 5.60 -8.04
N ILE A 207 -27.09 4.99 -9.16
CA ILE A 207 -26.76 3.55 -9.25
C ILE A 207 -25.54 3.25 -8.38
N LEU A 208 -24.48 4.05 -8.51
CA LEU A 208 -23.24 3.88 -7.75
C LEU A 208 -23.46 4.00 -6.24
N ARG A 209 -24.29 4.95 -5.79
CA ARG A 209 -24.68 5.08 -4.36
C ARG A 209 -25.38 3.82 -3.86
N ALA A 210 -26.34 3.27 -4.62
CA ALA A 210 -27.07 2.08 -4.22
C ALA A 210 -26.19 0.81 -4.20
N LEU A 211 -25.25 0.70 -5.15
CA LEU A 211 -24.36 -0.45 -5.28
C LEU A 211 -23.19 -0.41 -4.29
N LEU A 212 -22.49 0.72 -4.19
CA LEU A 212 -21.17 0.82 -3.56
C LEU A 212 -21.18 1.42 -2.15
N LEU A 213 -22.20 2.18 -1.76
CA LEU A 213 -22.24 2.87 -0.47
C LEU A 213 -23.21 2.20 0.53
N PRO A 214 -22.91 2.26 1.84
CA PRO A 214 -23.85 1.89 2.88
C PRO A 214 -24.87 3.02 3.07
N THR A 215 -26.00 3.01 2.36
CA THR A 215 -27.04 4.04 2.50
C THR A 215 -28.08 3.65 3.56
N ARG A 216 -28.72 4.65 4.18
CA ARG A 216 -29.85 4.43 5.12
C ARG A 216 -31.06 3.75 4.45
N MET A 217 -31.16 3.87 3.12
CA MET A 217 -32.20 3.30 2.27
C MET A 217 -31.74 1.98 1.62
N TYR A 218 -31.00 1.15 2.37
CA TYR A 218 -30.59 -0.21 1.96
C TYR A 218 -29.53 -0.31 0.85
N GLY A 219 -28.54 0.58 0.78
CA GLY A 219 -27.41 0.38 -0.14
C GLY A 219 -26.66 -0.93 0.13
N ILE A 220 -26.24 -1.63 -0.94
CA ILE A 220 -25.65 -2.97 -0.85
C ILE A 220 -24.25 -2.93 -0.24
N ASN A 221 -23.48 -1.86 -0.51
CA ASN A 221 -22.07 -1.75 -0.13
C ASN A 221 -21.21 -2.89 -0.69
N LEU A 222 -21.49 -3.29 -1.95
CA LEU A 222 -20.94 -4.49 -2.58
C LEU A 222 -19.41 -4.50 -2.59
N ARG A 223 -18.79 -3.34 -2.88
CA ARG A 223 -17.34 -3.15 -2.85
C ARG A 223 -16.74 -3.61 -1.54
N ASN A 224 -17.23 -3.11 -0.41
CA ASN A 224 -16.67 -3.46 0.88
C ASN A 224 -17.03 -4.89 1.30
N LEU A 225 -18.19 -5.44 0.91
CA LEU A 225 -18.50 -6.85 1.16
C LEU A 225 -17.49 -7.79 0.49
N ILE A 226 -17.14 -7.51 -0.77
CA ILE A 226 -16.23 -8.34 -1.56
C ILE A 226 -14.77 -8.09 -1.16
N SER A 227 -14.30 -6.84 -1.13
CA SER A 227 -12.89 -6.51 -0.84
C SER A 227 -12.44 -6.92 0.56
N HIS A 228 -13.36 -7.01 1.52
CA HIS A 228 -13.10 -7.49 2.88
C HIS A 228 -13.39 -8.99 3.06
N GLY A 229 -13.77 -9.69 1.98
CA GLY A 229 -13.95 -11.12 1.96
C GLY A 229 -15.13 -11.61 2.81
N PHE A 230 -16.28 -10.95 2.77
CA PHE A 230 -17.50 -11.48 3.41
C PHE A 230 -18.29 -12.45 2.50
N LEU A 231 -18.01 -12.40 1.20
CA LEU A 231 -18.62 -13.27 0.19
C LEU A 231 -17.59 -14.27 -0.33
N SER A 232 -17.99 -15.53 -0.44
CA SER A 232 -17.19 -16.57 -1.11
C SER A 232 -17.80 -17.01 -2.44
N ALA A 233 -18.97 -16.45 -2.77
CA ALA A 233 -19.65 -16.57 -4.05
C ALA A 233 -20.34 -15.24 -4.38
N ILE A 234 -20.61 -15.00 -5.65
CA ILE A 234 -21.39 -13.84 -6.10
C ILE A 234 -22.24 -14.24 -7.31
N ASP A 235 -23.44 -13.67 -7.39
CA ASP A 235 -24.31 -13.82 -8.55
C ASP A 235 -23.72 -13.07 -9.76
N ARG A 236 -23.80 -13.71 -10.93
CA ARG A 236 -23.26 -13.23 -12.20
C ARG A 236 -23.81 -11.87 -12.63
N ARG A 237 -25.04 -11.55 -12.25
CA ARG A 237 -25.66 -10.25 -12.54
C ARG A 237 -24.92 -9.07 -11.92
N TRP A 238 -24.39 -9.24 -10.71
CA TRP A 238 -23.64 -8.18 -10.02
C TRP A 238 -22.30 -7.93 -10.70
N PHE A 239 -21.64 -8.99 -11.14
CA PHE A 239 -20.45 -8.87 -11.99
C PHE A 239 -20.77 -8.14 -13.29
N ALA A 240 -21.80 -8.57 -14.02
CA ALA A 240 -22.19 -7.94 -15.28
C ALA A 240 -22.52 -6.45 -15.12
N LEU A 241 -23.23 -6.08 -14.04
CA LEU A 241 -23.49 -4.69 -13.71
C LEU A 241 -22.19 -3.89 -13.55
N THR A 242 -21.21 -4.42 -12.80
CA THR A 242 -19.92 -3.72 -12.64
C THR A 242 -19.18 -3.53 -13.95
N LEU A 243 -19.24 -4.49 -14.89
CA LEU A 243 -18.63 -4.34 -16.22
C LEU A 243 -19.27 -3.23 -17.02
N VAL A 244 -20.61 -3.21 -17.08
CA VAL A 244 -21.37 -2.18 -17.79
C VAL A 244 -21.10 -0.80 -17.20
N LEU A 245 -21.00 -0.69 -15.86
CA LEU A 245 -20.68 0.59 -15.21
C LEU A 245 -19.26 1.08 -15.53
N VAL A 246 -18.27 0.18 -15.54
CA VAL A 246 -16.88 0.51 -15.96
C VAL A 246 -16.88 1.02 -17.39
N GLN A 247 -17.45 0.24 -18.32
CA GLN A 247 -17.50 0.58 -19.74
C GLN A 247 -18.26 1.90 -19.99
N THR A 248 -19.35 2.13 -19.26
CA THR A 248 -20.13 3.38 -19.32
C THR A 248 -19.28 4.57 -18.88
N LEU A 249 -18.59 4.47 -17.74
CA LEU A 249 -17.71 5.54 -17.23
C LEU A 249 -16.54 5.82 -18.18
N ASP A 250 -15.93 4.79 -18.74
CA ASP A 250 -14.83 4.95 -19.68
C ASP A 250 -15.27 5.63 -20.99
N SER A 251 -16.50 5.40 -21.44
CA SER A 251 -17.02 6.04 -22.66
C SER A 251 -17.09 7.58 -22.54
N PHE A 252 -17.24 8.13 -21.33
CA PHE A 252 -17.14 9.58 -21.10
C PHE A 252 -15.72 10.12 -21.28
N MET A 253 -14.69 9.26 -21.25
CA MET A 253 -13.29 9.64 -21.34
C MET A 253 -12.77 9.64 -22.79
N ASP A 254 -13.35 8.81 -23.66
CA ASP A 254 -12.87 8.58 -25.03
C ASP A 254 -13.10 9.77 -25.99
N HIS A 255 -13.97 10.72 -25.62
CA HIS A 255 -14.41 11.79 -26.53
C HIS A 255 -13.47 13.00 -26.64
N GLU A 256 -12.52 13.23 -25.71
CA GLU A 256 -11.72 14.48 -25.73
C GLU A 256 -10.20 14.33 -25.49
N MET A 257 -9.69 13.20 -24.99
CA MET A 257 -8.27 13.13 -24.62
C MET A 257 -7.61 11.82 -25.08
N SER A 258 -7.05 11.84 -26.28
CA SER A 258 -6.14 10.80 -26.78
C SER A 258 -4.79 10.84 -26.05
N GLN A 259 -4.79 10.53 -24.77
CA GLN A 259 -3.74 9.85 -24.01
C GLN A 259 -4.15 9.94 -22.54
N PRO A 260 -4.36 8.81 -21.84
CA PRO A 260 -4.35 8.87 -20.39
C PRO A 260 -3.01 9.49 -20.01
N CYS A 261 -3.04 10.62 -19.30
CA CYS A 261 -1.90 11.02 -18.49
C CYS A 261 -1.73 9.94 -17.41
N LEU A 262 -1.19 8.79 -17.82
CA LEU A 262 -0.32 7.94 -17.02
C LEU A 262 0.86 8.85 -16.68
N SER A 263 0.62 9.82 -15.80
CA SER A 263 1.68 10.59 -15.18
C SER A 263 2.68 9.56 -14.70
N ASP A 264 3.92 9.67 -15.18
CA ASP A 264 5.12 9.00 -14.70
C ASP A 264 5.31 9.30 -13.20
N VAL A 265 4.36 8.85 -12.37
CA VAL A 265 4.67 8.45 -11.02
C VAL A 265 5.51 7.20 -11.27
N HIS A 266 6.81 7.43 -11.52
CA HIS A 266 7.82 6.43 -11.31
C HIS A 266 7.57 5.93 -9.89
N HIS A 267 6.84 4.83 -9.80
CA HIS A 267 6.68 4.10 -8.58
C HIS A 267 8.11 3.71 -8.24
N THR A 268 8.71 4.49 -7.35
CA THR A 268 9.87 4.07 -6.58
C THR A 268 9.33 3.02 -5.61
N GLY A 269 8.80 1.92 -6.17
CA GLY A 269 8.40 0.74 -5.42
C GLY A 269 9.64 0.36 -4.62
N ALA A 270 9.52 0.47 -3.31
CA ALA A 270 10.64 0.19 -2.43
C ALA A 270 11.08 -1.25 -2.69
N ASP A 271 12.34 -1.44 -3.06
CA ASP A 271 12.89 -2.78 -3.24
C ASP A 271 12.69 -3.58 -1.93
N LEU A 272 11.78 -4.56 -1.94
CA LEU A 272 11.47 -5.38 -0.77
C LEU A 272 12.71 -6.18 -0.34
N ARG A 273 13.61 -6.48 -1.27
CA ARG A 273 14.86 -7.20 -0.99
C ARG A 273 15.96 -6.31 -0.44
N LYS A 274 15.76 -4.98 -0.36
CA LYS A 274 16.68 -4.04 0.30
C LYS A 274 17.01 -4.45 1.73
N TYR A 275 16.08 -5.10 2.43
CA TYR A 275 16.23 -5.52 3.81
C TYR A 275 16.45 -7.03 3.93
N PRO A 276 17.53 -7.52 4.58
CA PRO A 276 17.82 -8.95 4.65
C PRO A 276 16.72 -9.81 5.27
N SER A 277 15.94 -9.27 6.21
CA SER A 277 14.79 -9.96 6.79
C SER A 277 13.67 -10.15 5.77
N MET A 278 13.38 -9.11 4.98
CA MET A 278 12.35 -9.16 3.94
C MET A 278 12.82 -9.93 2.71
N GLU A 279 14.11 -9.88 2.35
CA GLU A 279 14.71 -10.74 1.33
C GLU A 279 14.51 -12.22 1.64
N LYS A 280 14.68 -12.64 2.90
CA LYS A 280 14.39 -14.03 3.32
C LYS A 280 12.92 -14.38 3.17
N VAL A 281 12.02 -13.46 3.51
CA VAL A 281 10.56 -13.64 3.34
C VAL A 281 10.22 -13.81 1.86
N VAL A 282 10.75 -12.94 1.01
CA VAL A 282 10.55 -13.00 -0.44
C VAL A 282 11.12 -14.30 -1.02
N THR A 283 12.34 -14.68 -0.65
CA THR A 283 12.97 -15.95 -1.07
C THR A 283 12.13 -17.15 -0.64
N ARG A 284 11.62 -17.17 0.60
CA ARG A 284 10.73 -18.24 1.07
C ARG A 284 9.44 -18.34 0.25
N GLY A 285 8.81 -17.19 -0.04
CA GLY A 285 7.64 -17.15 -0.91
C GLY A 285 7.94 -17.66 -2.31
N GLN A 286 9.08 -17.27 -2.86
CA GLN A 286 9.54 -17.72 -4.17
C GLN A 286 9.76 -19.24 -4.19
N GLU A 287 10.42 -19.81 -3.19
CA GLU A 287 10.61 -21.27 -3.05
C GLU A 287 9.28 -22.03 -3.02
N ILE A 288 8.29 -21.52 -2.27
CA ILE A 288 6.95 -22.12 -2.21
C ILE A 288 6.32 -22.13 -3.60
N LEU A 289 6.35 -20.99 -4.30
CA LEU A 289 5.71 -20.84 -5.60
C LEU A 289 6.38 -21.68 -6.69
N THR A 290 7.69 -21.90 -6.62
CA THR A 290 8.41 -22.69 -7.65
C THR A 290 8.42 -24.18 -7.38
N ASN A 291 8.51 -24.61 -6.10
CA ASN A 291 8.83 -26.00 -5.78
C ASN A 291 7.74 -26.73 -5.00
N ASP A 292 6.98 -26.02 -4.16
CA ASP A 292 6.19 -26.65 -3.09
C ASP A 292 4.71 -26.24 -3.09
N ILE A 293 4.18 -25.66 -4.16
CA ILE A 293 2.85 -25.02 -4.11
C ILE A 293 1.72 -25.98 -3.72
N ASP A 294 1.74 -27.22 -4.21
CA ASP A 294 0.72 -28.22 -3.89
C ASP A 294 0.81 -28.64 -2.41
N ALA A 295 2.03 -28.93 -1.93
CA ALA A 295 2.29 -29.25 -0.53
C ALA A 295 1.96 -28.08 0.41
N PHE A 296 2.20 -26.85 -0.04
CA PHE A 296 1.82 -25.64 0.66
C PHE A 296 0.29 -25.48 0.75
N GLN A 297 -0.44 -25.72 -0.33
CA GLN A 297 -1.90 -25.69 -0.33
C GLN A 297 -2.48 -26.72 0.64
N ASP A 298 -1.94 -27.95 0.64
CA ASP A 298 -2.33 -29.00 1.58
C ASP A 298 -2.03 -28.60 3.03
N LYS A 299 -0.85 -28.04 3.29
CA LYS A 299 -0.45 -27.53 4.61
C LYS A 299 -1.42 -26.45 5.10
N VAL A 300 -1.77 -25.48 4.26
CA VAL A 300 -2.70 -24.40 4.61
C VAL A 300 -4.11 -24.94 4.85
N ALA A 301 -4.56 -25.90 4.04
CA ALA A 301 -5.86 -26.54 4.21
C ALA A 301 -5.95 -27.37 5.50
N ALA A 302 -4.84 -27.96 5.94
CA ALA A 302 -4.75 -28.74 7.19
C ALA A 302 -4.62 -27.87 8.46
N ALA A 303 -4.22 -26.60 8.33
CA ALA A 303 -3.90 -25.73 9.47
C ALA A 303 -5.14 -25.22 10.21
N ALA A 304 -5.67 -26.03 11.15
CA ALA A 304 -6.69 -25.65 12.15
C ALA A 304 -7.85 -24.79 11.60
N ASP A 305 -8.33 -25.11 10.39
CA ASP A 305 -9.31 -24.34 9.64
C ASP A 305 -8.99 -22.83 9.61
N PHE A 306 -7.73 -22.49 9.31
CA PHE A 306 -7.31 -21.10 9.10
C PHE A 306 -8.07 -20.49 7.92
N ILE A 307 -8.02 -21.16 6.76
CA ILE A 307 -8.85 -20.80 5.60
C ILE A 307 -10.22 -21.46 5.77
N PRO A 308 -11.32 -20.68 5.82
CA PRO A 308 -12.65 -21.26 5.95
C PRO A 308 -12.99 -22.15 4.76
N SER A 309 -13.78 -23.19 5.00
CA SER A 309 -14.16 -24.17 3.96
C SER A 309 -14.76 -23.52 2.72
N SER A 310 -15.57 -22.46 2.89
CA SER A 310 -16.21 -21.72 1.80
C SER A 310 -15.22 -20.97 0.89
N TYR A 311 -13.98 -20.73 1.35
CA TYR A 311 -12.92 -20.03 0.61
C TYR A 311 -11.84 -20.96 0.06
N ARG A 312 -11.89 -22.27 0.32
CA ARG A 312 -10.83 -23.21 -0.08
C ARG A 312 -10.64 -23.27 -1.60
N ASN A 313 -11.74 -23.31 -2.36
CA ASN A 313 -11.68 -23.35 -3.82
C ASN A 313 -11.12 -22.05 -4.39
N LEU A 314 -11.52 -20.90 -3.82
CA LEU A 314 -10.96 -19.61 -4.19
C LEU A 314 -9.45 -19.54 -3.92
N PHE A 315 -9.02 -20.02 -2.75
CA PHE A 315 -7.59 -20.10 -2.39
C PHE A 315 -6.82 -21.01 -3.35
N GLN A 316 -7.35 -22.20 -3.67
CA GLN A 316 -6.72 -23.12 -4.62
C GLN A 316 -6.60 -22.51 -6.02
N PHE A 317 -7.68 -21.87 -6.48
CA PHE A 317 -7.74 -21.20 -7.78
C PHE A 317 -6.65 -20.14 -7.92
N ILE A 318 -6.53 -19.20 -6.98
CA ILE A 318 -5.59 -18.07 -7.12
C ILE A 318 -4.13 -18.53 -7.19
N PHE A 319 -3.77 -19.57 -6.43
CA PHE A 319 -2.43 -20.14 -6.43
C PHE A 319 -2.16 -20.97 -7.68
N ARG A 320 -3.16 -21.70 -8.20
CA ARG A 320 -3.05 -22.40 -9.49
C ARG A 320 -2.85 -21.42 -10.65
N ALA A 321 -3.65 -20.36 -10.70
CA ALA A 321 -3.53 -19.30 -11.71
C ALA A 321 -2.15 -18.61 -11.64
N LEU A 322 -1.65 -18.36 -10.43
CA LEU A 322 -0.31 -17.82 -10.23
C LEU A 322 0.79 -18.80 -10.67
N ARG A 323 0.69 -20.10 -10.34
CA ARG A 323 1.67 -21.12 -10.78
C ARG A 323 1.81 -21.16 -12.30
N GLN A 324 0.69 -21.15 -13.01
CA GLN A 324 0.65 -21.14 -14.47
C GLN A 324 1.38 -19.92 -15.04
N SER A 325 1.31 -18.78 -14.35
CA SER A 325 2.06 -17.58 -14.75
C SER A 325 3.57 -17.64 -14.51
N LEU A 326 4.03 -18.51 -13.60
CA LEU A 326 5.43 -18.59 -13.15
C LEU A 326 6.25 -19.69 -13.84
N ASN A 327 5.60 -20.75 -14.36
CA ASN A 327 6.30 -21.86 -15.00
C ASN A 327 7.05 -21.39 -16.26
N LYS A 328 8.38 -21.48 -16.22
CA LYS A 328 9.31 -20.83 -17.16
C LYS A 328 9.53 -21.58 -18.48
N GLU A 329 9.03 -22.80 -18.62
CA GLU A 329 9.46 -23.73 -19.68
C GLU A 329 8.80 -23.50 -21.04
N THR A 330 7.72 -22.72 -21.12
CA THR A 330 7.02 -22.41 -22.36
C THR A 330 7.09 -20.92 -22.65
N ASP A 331 7.84 -20.55 -23.69
CA ASP A 331 7.92 -19.27 -24.39
C ASP A 331 7.95 -17.96 -23.55
N VAL A 332 9.06 -17.22 -23.62
CA VAL A 332 9.27 -15.99 -22.84
C VAL A 332 8.29 -14.87 -23.22
N GLU A 333 7.76 -14.90 -24.44
CA GLU A 333 6.87 -13.86 -24.99
C GLU A 333 5.39 -14.04 -24.64
N SER A 334 4.95 -15.19 -24.11
CA SER A 334 3.53 -15.48 -23.79
C SER A 334 3.17 -15.43 -22.30
N ARG A 335 4.09 -14.95 -21.45
CA ARG A 335 3.93 -14.94 -19.98
C ARG A 335 2.81 -13.99 -19.51
N GLN A 336 1.72 -14.56 -19.03
CA GLN A 336 0.63 -13.82 -18.36
C GLN A 336 0.87 -13.76 -16.85
N SER A 337 1.67 -12.80 -16.38
CA SER A 337 1.91 -12.58 -14.94
C SER A 337 0.67 -11.99 -14.26
N LEU A 338 -0.15 -12.79 -13.56
CA LEU A 338 -1.39 -12.36 -12.86
C LEU A 338 -1.14 -11.86 -11.41
N ASN A 339 -0.04 -11.12 -11.21
CA ASN A 339 0.44 -10.75 -9.88
C ASN A 339 -0.54 -9.86 -9.12
N THR A 340 -1.11 -8.87 -9.80
CA THR A 340 -1.99 -7.89 -9.17
C THR A 340 -3.35 -8.49 -8.87
N ILE A 341 -3.88 -9.30 -9.80
CA ILE A 341 -5.09 -10.09 -9.58
C ILE A 341 -4.92 -11.03 -8.38
N PHE A 342 -3.77 -11.69 -8.25
CA PHE A 342 -3.46 -12.50 -7.07
C PHE A 342 -3.50 -11.65 -5.80
N LEU A 343 -2.82 -10.50 -5.75
CA LEU A 343 -2.76 -9.65 -4.55
C LEU A 343 -4.14 -9.15 -4.11
N ILE A 344 -5.03 -8.84 -5.06
CA ILE A 344 -6.43 -8.45 -4.77
C ILE A 344 -7.16 -9.59 -4.05
N ALA A 345 -7.17 -10.78 -4.64
CA ALA A 345 -7.92 -11.92 -4.12
C ALA A 345 -7.30 -12.48 -2.82
N ALA A 346 -5.98 -12.61 -2.78
CA ALA A 346 -5.21 -13.06 -1.62
C ALA A 346 -5.45 -12.15 -0.41
N SER A 347 -5.50 -10.82 -0.60
CA SER A 347 -5.77 -9.88 0.48
C SER A 347 -7.17 -10.04 1.08
N ALA A 348 -8.18 -10.34 0.26
CA ALA A 348 -9.55 -10.57 0.73
C ALA A 348 -9.67 -11.88 1.53
N ILE A 349 -9.05 -12.96 1.04
CA ILE A 349 -9.00 -14.25 1.74
C ILE A 349 -8.26 -14.12 3.08
N LEU A 350 -7.09 -13.47 3.06
CA LEU A 350 -6.27 -13.22 4.24
C LEU A 350 -7.05 -12.44 5.30
N GLU A 351 -7.68 -11.33 4.89
CA GLU A 351 -8.47 -10.52 5.80
C GLU A 351 -9.61 -11.32 6.42
N HIS A 352 -10.40 -12.04 5.61
CA HIS A 352 -11.50 -12.81 6.14
C HIS A 352 -11.05 -13.89 7.12
N SER A 353 -10.02 -14.64 6.75
CA SER A 353 -9.45 -15.71 7.58
C SER A 353 -8.95 -15.17 8.92
N LEU A 354 -8.21 -14.05 8.91
CA LEU A 354 -7.76 -13.37 10.12
C LEU A 354 -8.93 -12.78 10.93
N ARG A 355 -10.00 -12.28 10.29
CA ARG A 355 -11.19 -11.75 10.97
C ARG A 355 -11.83 -12.80 11.85
N LEU A 356 -12.00 -14.01 11.34
CA LEU A 356 -12.61 -15.10 12.10
C LEU A 356 -11.75 -15.47 13.31
N LYS A 357 -10.42 -15.57 13.12
CA LYS A 357 -9.47 -15.82 14.22
C LYS A 357 -9.44 -14.66 15.22
N TRP A 358 -9.56 -13.42 14.76
CA TRP A 358 -9.68 -12.23 15.63
C TRP A 358 -10.95 -12.27 16.47
N CYS A 359 -12.09 -12.60 15.85
CA CYS A 359 -13.39 -12.71 16.54
C CYS A 359 -13.33 -13.79 17.62
N GLN A 360 -12.70 -14.92 17.31
CA GLN A 360 -12.49 -16.01 18.27
C GLN A 360 -11.56 -15.59 19.41
N ALA A 361 -10.39 -15.02 19.09
CA ALA A 361 -9.38 -14.65 20.08
C ALA A 361 -9.86 -13.56 21.05
N ASN A 362 -10.65 -12.61 20.56
CA ASN A 362 -11.15 -11.47 21.35
C ASN A 362 -12.59 -11.65 21.85
N ASN A 363 -13.19 -12.84 21.67
CA ASN A 363 -14.58 -13.14 22.06
C ASN A 363 -15.62 -12.15 21.50
N LYS A 364 -15.48 -11.81 20.21
CA LYS A 364 -16.35 -10.88 19.47
C LYS A 364 -17.01 -11.57 18.25
N PRO A 365 -17.79 -12.65 18.42
CA PRO A 365 -18.36 -13.41 17.30
C PRO A 365 -19.35 -12.59 16.46
N ALA A 366 -19.93 -11.52 17.00
CA ALA A 366 -20.83 -10.65 16.26
C ALA A 366 -20.17 -9.91 15.09
N GLU A 367 -18.84 -9.73 15.15
CA GLU A 367 -18.04 -8.99 14.17
C GLU A 367 -17.59 -9.87 12.99
N SER A 368 -17.88 -11.17 13.02
CA SER A 368 -17.62 -12.07 11.88
C SER A 368 -18.66 -11.91 10.77
N ILE A 369 -19.75 -11.18 11.02
CA ILE A 369 -20.88 -11.02 10.09
C ILE A 369 -20.96 -9.56 9.63
N ALA A 370 -20.98 -9.33 8.33
CA ALA A 370 -21.25 -8.00 7.75
C ALA A 370 -22.68 -7.58 8.05
N ARG A 371 -22.87 -6.40 8.64
CA ARG A 371 -24.18 -5.84 9.01
C ARG A 371 -24.37 -4.46 8.41
N THR A 372 -25.62 -4.12 8.15
CA THR A 372 -25.99 -2.77 7.71
C THR A 372 -25.64 -1.77 8.81
N SER A 373 -25.13 -0.60 8.39
CA SER A 373 -24.85 0.54 9.28
C SER A 373 -23.83 0.27 10.41
N LYS A 374 -23.02 -0.79 10.32
CA LYS A 374 -21.90 -1.05 11.23
C LYS A 374 -20.58 -1.09 10.47
N TYR A 375 -19.54 -0.54 11.10
CA TYR A 375 -18.18 -0.65 10.59
C TYR A 375 -17.66 -2.08 10.76
N PHE A 376 -16.92 -2.56 9.76
CA PHE A 376 -16.32 -3.89 9.79
C PHE A 376 -15.01 -3.86 10.56
N VAL A 377 -14.64 -4.95 11.22
CA VAL A 377 -13.25 -5.14 11.66
C VAL A 377 -12.39 -5.32 10.40
N THR A 378 -11.32 -4.57 10.21
CA THR A 378 -10.52 -4.63 8.96
C THR A 378 -9.08 -5.03 9.24
N LEU A 379 -8.37 -5.51 8.21
CA LEU A 379 -6.98 -5.97 8.40
C LEU A 379 -6.09 -4.82 8.89
N ASP A 380 -6.18 -3.65 8.26
CA ASP A 380 -5.26 -2.52 8.38
C ASP A 380 -5.92 -1.18 8.74
N GLY A 381 -7.25 -1.06 8.71
CA GLY A 381 -7.96 0.19 8.97
C GLY A 381 -7.69 1.29 7.94
N HIS A 382 -7.32 0.92 6.72
CA HIS A 382 -6.93 1.87 5.68
C HIS A 382 -7.95 3.03 5.52
N GLY A 383 -7.47 4.26 5.70
CA GLY A 383 -8.25 5.51 5.56
C GLY A 383 -9.24 5.83 6.68
N GLN A 384 -9.53 4.90 7.60
CA GLN A 384 -10.58 5.06 8.63
C GLN A 384 -10.25 4.34 9.96
N ARG A 385 -8.97 4.25 10.34
CA ARG A 385 -8.51 3.52 11.54
C ARG A 385 -9.18 3.98 12.84
N ASP A 386 -9.64 5.22 12.90
CA ASP A 386 -10.39 5.81 14.03
C ASP A 386 -11.83 5.28 14.15
N LYS A 387 -12.38 4.69 13.08
CA LYS A 387 -13.76 4.19 13.00
C LYS A 387 -13.87 2.66 13.07
N HIS A 388 -12.77 1.96 12.79
CA HIS A 388 -12.73 0.51 12.67
C HIS A 388 -11.83 -0.11 13.73
N ASP A 389 -12.26 -1.23 14.30
CA ASP A 389 -11.33 -2.16 14.95
C ASP A 389 -10.39 -2.73 13.87
N VAL A 390 -9.08 -2.77 14.16
CA VAL A 390 -8.03 -3.21 13.21
C VAL A 390 -7.39 -4.50 13.72
N MET A 391 -7.38 -5.55 12.89
CA MET A 391 -6.96 -6.89 13.30
C MET A 391 -5.49 -6.98 13.69
N ILE A 392 -4.63 -6.24 12.99
CA ILE A 392 -3.19 -6.18 13.28
C ILE A 392 -2.83 -5.02 14.22
N ALA A 393 -3.81 -4.28 14.73
CA ALA A 393 -3.56 -3.25 15.73
C ALA A 393 -3.37 -3.86 17.13
N PRO A 394 -2.35 -3.40 17.89
CA PRO A 394 -2.02 -3.90 19.24
C PRO A 394 -3.15 -3.79 20.26
N TYR A 395 -4.00 -2.78 20.11
CA TYR A 395 -5.12 -2.51 21.00
C TYR A 395 -6.43 -2.45 20.19
N LEU A 396 -7.52 -2.86 20.83
CA LEU A 396 -8.88 -2.73 20.32
C LEU A 396 -9.38 -1.28 20.53
N GLY A 397 -10.50 -0.91 19.90
CA GLY A 397 -11.09 0.43 20.04
C GLY A 397 -11.53 0.80 21.46
N ASP A 398 -11.68 -0.17 22.35
CA ASP A 398 -11.94 0.03 23.78
C ASP A 398 -10.66 0.15 24.64
N GLY A 399 -9.47 0.11 24.00
CA GLY A 399 -8.17 0.17 24.65
C GLY A 399 -7.67 -1.17 25.22
N SER A 400 -8.47 -2.24 25.16
CA SER A 400 -8.02 -3.56 25.59
C SER A 400 -6.99 -4.16 24.62
N LYS A 401 -6.15 -5.08 25.12
CA LYS A 401 -5.13 -5.74 24.29
C LYS A 401 -5.78 -6.68 23.27
N ASN A 402 -5.36 -6.59 22.02
CA ASN A 402 -5.76 -7.51 20.97
C ASN A 402 -5.12 -8.89 21.18
N LEU A 403 -5.92 -9.88 21.60
CA LEU A 403 -5.43 -11.20 21.98
C LEU A 403 -5.00 -12.06 20.78
N LEU A 404 -5.43 -11.72 19.56
CA LEU A 404 -4.99 -12.41 18.34
C LEU A 404 -3.46 -12.30 18.17
N LEU A 405 -2.88 -11.15 18.50
CA LEU A 405 -1.47 -10.87 18.23
C LEU A 405 -0.51 -11.75 19.04
N ARG A 406 -0.94 -12.21 20.23
CA ARG A 406 -0.19 -13.22 21.01
C ARG A 406 -0.04 -14.53 20.25
N GLN A 407 -1.02 -14.85 19.42
CA GLN A 407 -1.05 -16.09 18.65
C GLN A 407 -0.19 -15.93 17.39
N LEU A 408 -0.30 -14.79 16.70
CA LEU A 408 0.34 -14.56 15.40
C LEU A 408 1.88 -14.47 15.44
N GLY A 409 2.47 -13.93 16.51
CA GLY A 409 3.93 -13.80 16.64
C GLY A 409 4.58 -13.12 15.42
N SER A 410 5.56 -13.76 14.80
CA SER A 410 6.25 -13.25 13.60
C SER A 410 5.31 -12.93 12.43
N ALA A 411 4.18 -13.65 12.29
CA ALA A 411 3.23 -13.38 11.22
C ALA A 411 2.53 -12.02 11.39
N ALA A 412 2.37 -11.53 12.64
CA ALA A 412 1.84 -10.19 12.88
C ALA A 412 2.80 -9.10 12.39
N ALA A 413 4.12 -9.29 12.58
CA ALA A 413 5.12 -8.34 12.10
C ALA A 413 5.08 -8.22 10.58
N LEU A 414 5.09 -9.36 9.88
CA LEU A 414 5.02 -9.39 8.42
C LEU A 414 3.68 -8.82 7.90
N ALA A 415 2.55 -9.17 8.52
CA ALA A 415 1.26 -8.59 8.14
C ALA A 415 1.22 -7.06 8.34
N SER A 416 1.80 -6.56 9.44
CA SER A 416 1.93 -5.13 9.70
C SER A 416 2.80 -4.44 8.64
N ASP A 417 3.94 -5.04 8.30
CA ASP A 417 4.86 -4.55 7.26
C ASP A 417 4.18 -4.49 5.88
N LEU A 418 3.38 -5.50 5.53
CA LEU A 418 2.75 -5.58 4.22
C LEU A 418 1.55 -4.63 4.04
N TYR A 419 0.80 -4.34 5.12
CA TYR A 419 -0.51 -3.68 5.01
C TYR A 419 -0.68 -2.37 5.78
N SER A 420 0.07 -2.15 6.88
CA SER A 420 -0.22 -1.03 7.79
C SER A 420 1.00 -0.26 8.27
N ALA A 421 2.16 -0.51 7.67
CA ALA A 421 3.39 0.08 8.16
C ALA A 421 3.46 1.59 7.83
N PRO A 422 3.92 2.41 8.79
CA PRO A 422 3.93 3.86 8.65
C PRO A 422 5.02 4.38 7.69
N SER A 423 5.98 3.52 7.31
CA SER A 423 7.05 3.88 6.40
C SER A 423 6.53 4.14 4.98
N SER A 424 7.04 5.19 4.34
CA SER A 424 6.84 5.40 2.89
C SER A 424 7.53 4.33 2.04
N GLU A 425 8.48 3.59 2.61
CA GLU A 425 9.13 2.44 1.97
C GLU A 425 8.36 1.13 2.17
N ALA A 426 7.31 1.12 3.00
CA ALA A 426 6.51 -0.07 3.18
C ALA A 426 5.62 -0.30 1.96
N PRO A 427 5.32 -1.56 1.62
CA PRO A 427 4.53 -1.83 0.44
C PRO A 427 3.09 -1.36 0.54
N ASN A 428 2.48 -1.45 1.73
CA ASN A 428 1.11 -1.03 2.00
C ASN A 428 0.15 -1.49 0.89
N ILE A 429 0.16 -2.80 0.63
CA ILE A 429 -0.41 -3.46 -0.56
C ILE A 429 -1.83 -2.99 -0.84
N ARG A 430 -2.69 -2.94 0.18
CA ARG A 430 -4.08 -2.48 0.04
C ARG A 430 -4.19 -1.03 -0.38
N SER A 431 -3.36 -0.16 0.19
CA SER A 431 -3.32 1.25 -0.18
C SER A 431 -2.95 1.42 -1.66
N GLN A 432 -1.98 0.64 -2.16
CA GLN A 432 -1.56 0.68 -3.56
C GLN A 432 -2.71 0.23 -4.49
N LEU A 433 -3.42 -0.85 -4.11
CA LEU A 433 -4.58 -1.36 -4.83
C LEU A 433 -5.75 -0.36 -4.84
N CYS A 434 -6.17 0.14 -3.68
CA CYS A 434 -7.32 1.05 -3.57
C CYS A 434 -7.03 2.45 -4.11
N HIS A 435 -5.78 2.92 -4.05
CA HIS A 435 -5.41 4.20 -4.65
C HIS A 435 -5.05 4.08 -6.13
N GLY A 436 -5.21 2.92 -6.76
CA GLY A 436 -5.03 2.76 -8.19
C GLY A 436 -3.58 2.87 -8.65
N SER A 437 -2.62 2.71 -7.72
CA SER A 437 -1.19 2.75 -8.05
C SER A 437 -0.77 1.56 -8.91
N TRP A 438 -1.56 0.47 -8.92
CA TRP A 438 -1.33 -0.70 -9.76
C TRP A 438 -2.38 -0.88 -10.87
N ASP A 439 -3.26 0.10 -11.10
CA ASP A 439 -4.27 0.02 -12.18
C ASP A 439 -3.66 -0.24 -13.56
N PRO A 440 -2.53 0.39 -13.96
CA PRO A 440 -1.90 0.10 -15.25
C PRO A 440 -1.49 -1.37 -15.38
N GLU A 441 -1.03 -1.98 -14.28
CA GLU A 441 -0.65 -3.38 -14.29
C GLU A 441 -1.89 -4.29 -14.35
N VAL A 442 -2.95 -3.99 -13.59
CA VAL A 442 -4.21 -4.74 -13.66
C VAL A 442 -4.76 -4.72 -15.09
N ILE A 443 -4.79 -3.55 -15.73
CA ILE A 443 -5.25 -3.41 -17.12
C ILE A 443 -4.38 -4.24 -18.05
N ARG A 444 -3.05 -4.18 -17.91
CA ARG A 444 -2.11 -4.98 -18.69
C ARG A 444 -2.36 -6.49 -18.51
N GLU A 445 -2.58 -6.96 -17.28
CA GLU A 445 -2.90 -8.36 -16.98
C GLU A 445 -4.20 -8.81 -17.69
N LEU A 446 -5.24 -7.96 -17.66
CA LEU A 446 -6.52 -8.24 -18.31
C LEU A 446 -6.43 -8.22 -19.84
N GLU A 447 -5.71 -7.26 -20.43
CA GLU A 447 -5.51 -7.19 -21.88
C GLU A 447 -4.75 -8.41 -22.40
N LEU A 448 -3.76 -8.90 -21.64
CA LEU A 448 -3.07 -10.14 -21.99
C LEU A 448 -4.00 -11.36 -21.96
N LEU A 449 -4.92 -11.43 -20.99
CA LEU A 449 -5.95 -12.48 -20.95
C LEU A 449 -6.86 -12.39 -22.17
N ALA A 450 -7.35 -11.18 -22.51
CA ALA A 450 -8.19 -10.96 -23.69
C ALA A 450 -7.49 -11.39 -25.00
N ASN A 451 -6.24 -11.00 -25.18
CA ASN A 451 -5.46 -11.32 -26.38
C ASN A 451 -5.23 -12.84 -26.56
N SER A 452 -5.04 -13.58 -25.46
CA SER A 452 -4.89 -15.03 -25.51
C SER A 452 -6.16 -15.76 -25.94
N TYR A 453 -7.32 -15.18 -25.62
CA TYR A 453 -8.62 -15.74 -26.01
C TYR A 453 -8.84 -15.63 -27.52
N GLU A 454 -8.54 -14.46 -28.12
CA GLU A 454 -8.65 -14.23 -29.58
C GLU A 454 -7.80 -15.22 -30.41
N HIS A 455 -6.66 -15.64 -29.87
CA HIS A 455 -5.71 -16.52 -30.57
C HIS A 455 -6.17 -17.97 -30.66
N ASN A 456 -7.06 -18.42 -29.76
CA ASN A 456 -7.53 -19.79 -29.70
C ASN A 456 -8.77 -20.04 -30.59
N ASP A 457 -9.53 -18.99 -30.90
CA ASP A 457 -10.79 -19.10 -31.66
C ASP A 457 -10.58 -18.92 -33.19
N SER A 458 -9.44 -18.38 -33.61
CA SER A 458 -9.12 -18.13 -35.03
C SER A 458 -8.24 -19.24 -35.63
N VAL A 459 -8.87 -20.26 -36.22
CA VAL A 459 -8.21 -21.29 -37.06
C VAL A 459 -7.78 -20.73 -38.43
N ASP A 460 -8.31 -19.58 -38.86
CA ASP A 460 -7.98 -18.94 -40.14
C ASP A 460 -6.95 -17.79 -39.97
N LYS A 461 -5.70 -18.15 -39.64
CA LYS A 461 -4.57 -17.23 -39.45
C LYS A 461 -3.71 -17.11 -40.72
N GLU A 462 -3.98 -16.12 -41.58
CA GLU A 462 -2.94 -15.68 -42.54
C GLU A 462 -3.02 -14.21 -43.00
N THR A 463 -4.10 -13.46 -42.73
CA THR A 463 -4.31 -12.14 -43.37
C THR A 463 -4.39 -10.92 -42.45
N ARG A 464 -4.40 -11.04 -41.11
CA ARG A 464 -4.61 -9.89 -40.19
C ARG A 464 -3.38 -9.39 -39.42
N THR A 465 -2.18 -9.93 -39.66
CA THR A 465 -0.98 -9.66 -38.84
C THR A 465 -0.20 -8.36 -39.14
N ARG A 466 -0.67 -7.46 -40.01
CA ARG A 466 0.19 -6.35 -40.50
C ARG A 466 0.17 -5.01 -39.74
N ASP A 467 -0.79 -4.72 -38.87
CA ASP A 467 -0.90 -3.36 -38.29
C ASP A 467 -0.97 -3.26 -36.75
N ARG A 468 -0.92 -4.36 -35.98
CA ARG A 468 -0.80 -4.24 -34.52
C ARG A 468 0.65 -3.87 -34.16
N LYS A 469 0.88 -2.58 -33.89
CA LYS A 469 2.12 -2.05 -33.31
C LYS A 469 2.48 -2.91 -32.08
N PRO A 470 3.66 -3.55 -32.02
CA PRO A 470 4.06 -4.31 -30.84
C PRO A 470 4.01 -3.37 -29.63
N LEU A 471 3.27 -3.75 -28.58
CA LEU A 471 3.36 -3.07 -27.30
C LEU A 471 4.84 -3.02 -26.95
N SER A 472 5.38 -1.81 -26.83
CA SER A 472 6.81 -1.57 -26.64
C SER A 472 7.33 -2.41 -25.48
N SER A 473 8.40 -3.13 -25.74
CA SER A 473 9.06 -4.17 -24.94
C SER A 473 9.72 -3.69 -23.63
N SER A 474 9.16 -2.70 -22.95
CA SER A 474 9.60 -2.31 -21.60
C SER A 474 9.04 -3.24 -20.50
N SER A 475 8.74 -4.50 -20.83
CA SER A 475 8.15 -5.50 -19.94
C SER A 475 9.15 -6.04 -18.91
N SER A 476 9.87 -5.16 -18.21
CA SER A 476 10.31 -5.52 -16.87
C SER A 476 9.03 -5.73 -16.06
N SER A 477 8.56 -6.98 -16.00
CA SER A 477 7.60 -7.42 -14.98
C SER A 477 8.03 -6.75 -13.68
N ASN A 478 7.12 -5.98 -13.09
CA ASN A 478 7.45 -5.14 -11.96
C ASN A 478 7.97 -6.06 -10.84
N ALA A 479 9.29 -6.16 -10.68
CA ALA A 479 9.94 -7.13 -9.79
C ALA A 479 9.40 -6.98 -8.37
N TYR A 480 9.04 -5.76 -8.01
CA TYR A 480 8.37 -5.41 -6.77
C TYR A 480 6.99 -6.05 -6.58
N LEU A 481 6.18 -6.19 -7.63
CA LEU A 481 4.89 -6.91 -7.56
C LEU A 481 5.12 -8.40 -7.33
N LEU A 482 6.08 -9.00 -8.04
CA LEU A 482 6.42 -10.40 -7.82
C LEU A 482 6.96 -10.63 -6.40
N ASP A 483 7.80 -9.74 -5.90
CA ASP A 483 8.29 -9.80 -4.53
C ASP A 483 7.14 -9.62 -3.51
N SER A 484 6.15 -8.76 -3.81
CA SER A 484 4.94 -8.61 -2.98
C SER A 484 4.10 -9.88 -2.96
N VAL A 485 3.92 -10.54 -4.12
CA VAL A 485 3.25 -11.85 -4.24
C VAL A 485 3.98 -12.92 -3.42
N CYS A 486 5.31 -12.96 -3.50
CA CYS A 486 6.13 -13.87 -2.69
C CYS A 486 5.96 -13.58 -1.19
N ALA A 487 6.00 -12.31 -0.78
CA ALA A 487 5.86 -11.95 0.62
C ALA A 487 4.48 -12.30 1.20
N VAL A 488 3.40 -12.09 0.43
CA VAL A 488 2.04 -12.52 0.82
C VAL A 488 1.95 -14.05 0.90
N THR A 489 2.59 -14.78 -0.03
CA THR A 489 2.64 -16.25 0.01
C THR A 489 3.35 -16.75 1.27
N ALA A 490 4.50 -16.16 1.60
CA ALA A 490 5.22 -16.48 2.84
C ALA A 490 4.39 -16.14 4.09
N LEU A 491 3.59 -15.07 4.06
CA LEU A 491 2.68 -14.75 5.16
C LEU A 491 1.62 -15.85 5.36
N PHE A 492 1.00 -16.37 4.28
CA PHE A 492 0.09 -17.53 4.40
C PHE A 492 0.79 -18.75 5.01
N ASP A 493 2.03 -19.04 4.62
CA ASP A 493 2.82 -20.17 5.16
C ASP A 493 3.08 -20.00 6.66
N MET A 494 3.47 -18.79 7.07
CA MET A 494 3.69 -18.45 8.48
C MET A 494 2.41 -18.54 9.31
N LEU A 495 1.28 -18.06 8.79
CA LEU A 495 -0.01 -18.14 9.46
C LEU A 495 -0.48 -19.59 9.59
N ALA A 496 -0.36 -20.39 8.54
CA ALA A 496 -0.71 -21.81 8.58
C ALA A 496 0.12 -22.56 9.62
N ALA A 497 1.44 -22.34 9.65
CA ALA A 497 2.31 -22.92 10.68
C ALA A 497 1.88 -22.49 12.09
N THR A 498 1.64 -21.19 12.27
CA THR A 498 1.23 -20.62 13.56
C THR A 498 -0.07 -21.24 14.09
N PHE A 499 -1.09 -21.38 13.23
CA PHE A 499 -2.37 -21.98 13.62
C PHE A 499 -2.32 -23.50 13.74
N ALA A 500 -1.35 -24.16 13.10
CA ALA A 500 -1.06 -25.58 13.34
C ALA A 500 -0.34 -25.85 14.68
N GLY A 501 0.09 -24.80 15.38
CA GLY A 501 0.74 -24.90 16.69
C GLY A 501 2.25 -24.59 16.68
N ASP A 502 2.85 -24.38 15.50
CA ASP A 502 4.26 -23.99 15.36
C ASP A 502 4.42 -22.49 15.66
N ARG A 503 4.61 -22.16 16.93
CA ARG A 503 4.73 -20.76 17.35
C ARG A 503 6.12 -20.20 17.05
N LEU A 504 6.20 -19.34 16.04
CA LEU A 504 7.33 -18.44 15.85
C LEU A 504 7.18 -17.22 16.78
N VAL A 505 8.00 -17.16 17.82
CA VAL A 505 7.81 -16.25 18.97
C VAL A 505 8.36 -14.82 18.73
N ARG A 506 8.93 -14.50 17.56
CA ARG A 506 9.66 -13.23 17.37
C ARG A 506 8.90 -12.22 16.53
N TYR A 507 8.43 -11.15 17.14
CA TYR A 507 7.83 -10.01 16.44
C TYR A 507 8.92 -9.05 15.96
N GLU A 508 9.34 -9.16 14.69
CA GLU A 508 10.44 -8.34 14.15
C GLU A 508 9.99 -7.58 12.88
N PRO A 509 9.23 -6.48 13.01
CA PRO A 509 8.83 -5.68 11.85
C PRO A 509 10.02 -4.94 11.25
N VAL A 510 9.96 -4.70 9.94
CA VAL A 510 11.02 -4.07 9.14
C VAL A 510 10.72 -2.59 8.91
N TYR A 511 9.43 -2.25 8.85
CA TYR A 511 8.95 -0.93 8.43
C TYR A 511 8.22 -0.17 9.54
N SER A 512 8.26 -0.64 10.79
CA SER A 512 7.79 0.15 11.93
C SER A 512 8.73 1.34 12.21
N TYR A 513 8.24 2.36 12.92
CA TYR A 513 9.11 3.48 13.30
C TYR A 513 10.30 2.96 14.10
N VAL A 514 10.09 2.12 15.11
CA VAL A 514 11.18 1.55 15.92
C VAL A 514 12.24 0.87 15.05
N ALA A 515 11.82 0.04 14.08
CA ALA A 515 12.74 -0.65 13.18
C ALA A 515 13.53 0.32 12.29
N MET A 516 12.85 1.32 11.71
CA MET A 516 13.49 2.36 10.90
C MET A 516 14.52 3.14 11.72
N TRP A 517 14.12 3.64 12.89
CA TRP A 517 14.97 4.44 13.77
C TRP A 517 16.24 3.71 14.17
N ARG A 518 16.14 2.42 14.52
CA ARG A 518 17.30 1.60 14.87
C ARG A 518 18.26 1.46 13.72
N ARG A 519 17.74 1.20 12.53
CA ARG A 519 18.54 1.04 11.31
C ARG A 519 19.22 2.36 10.95
N ASP A 520 18.49 3.47 10.94
CA ASP A 520 18.99 4.80 10.59
C ASP A 520 20.08 5.24 11.58
N LEU A 521 19.87 4.98 12.87
CA LEU A 521 20.85 5.25 13.93
C LEU A 521 22.08 4.36 13.82
N ALA A 522 21.91 3.05 13.61
CA ALA A 522 23.02 2.13 13.42
C ALA A 522 23.85 2.49 12.17
N GLY A 523 23.19 2.88 11.07
CA GLY A 523 23.84 3.39 9.86
C GLY A 523 24.63 4.66 10.13
N SER A 524 24.03 5.62 10.86
CA SER A 524 24.70 6.86 11.26
C SER A 524 25.96 6.57 12.08
N LEU A 525 25.85 5.73 13.12
CA LEU A 525 26.99 5.38 13.98
C LEU A 525 28.07 4.61 13.23
N THR A 526 27.70 3.78 12.26
CA THR A 526 28.65 3.07 11.39
C THR A 526 29.43 4.07 10.53
N ASN A 527 28.74 5.00 9.87
CA ASN A 527 29.38 6.04 9.06
C ASN A 527 30.32 6.92 9.87
N LEU A 528 29.91 7.33 11.08
CA LEU A 528 30.76 8.08 12.01
C LEU A 528 31.97 7.26 12.50
N GLY A 529 31.80 5.96 12.70
CA GLY A 529 32.89 5.03 13.02
C GLY A 529 33.92 4.96 11.90
N VAL A 530 33.47 4.84 10.64
CA VAL A 530 34.34 4.87 9.46
C VAL A 530 35.07 6.22 9.37
N MET A 531 34.38 7.34 9.61
CA MET A 531 35.03 8.66 9.66
C MET A 531 36.13 8.72 10.72
N LYS A 532 35.86 8.24 11.94
CA LYS A 532 36.84 8.20 13.04
C LYS A 532 38.08 7.37 12.67
N GLN A 533 37.88 6.24 11.99
CA GLN A 533 38.97 5.41 11.49
C GLN A 533 39.81 6.15 10.45
N LEU A 534 39.17 6.80 9.46
CA LEU A 534 39.86 7.57 8.42
C LEU A 534 40.63 8.76 9.00
N ILE A 535 40.07 9.45 10.00
CA ILE A 535 40.76 10.55 10.70
C ILE A 535 42.04 10.08 11.39
N SER A 536 42.06 8.81 11.82
CA SER A 536 43.22 8.20 12.47
C SER A 536 44.29 7.72 11.48
N GLU A 537 44.04 7.78 10.16
CA GLU A 537 45.06 7.46 9.16
C GLU A 537 46.16 8.53 9.13
N ASP A 538 47.42 8.10 9.06
CA ASP A 538 48.61 8.96 9.23
C ASP A 538 48.56 10.27 8.43
N LEU A 539 48.17 10.23 7.16
CA LEU A 539 48.13 11.41 6.27
C LEU A 539 47.04 12.41 6.66
N ILE A 540 45.88 11.91 7.09
CA ILE A 540 44.78 12.77 7.56
C ILE A 540 45.11 13.30 8.95
N ALA A 541 45.60 12.45 9.85
CA ALA A 541 46.05 12.82 11.18
C ALA A 541 47.13 13.91 11.14
N GLU A 542 48.08 13.82 10.20
CA GLU A 542 49.08 14.87 9.98
C GLU A 542 48.43 16.20 9.57
N CYS A 543 47.43 16.17 8.67
CA CYS A 543 46.67 17.37 8.31
C CYS A 543 45.91 17.96 9.51
N VAL A 544 45.29 17.11 10.33
CA VAL A 544 44.58 17.51 11.57
C VAL A 544 45.53 18.14 12.59
N ASN A 545 46.73 17.59 12.74
CA ASN A 545 47.73 18.10 13.68
C ASN A 545 48.40 19.40 13.20
N LYS A 546 48.49 19.63 11.89
CA LYS A 546 49.07 20.86 11.28
C LYS A 546 48.14 22.07 11.35
N VAL A 547 46.90 21.85 11.72
CA VAL A 547 45.89 22.88 11.79
C VAL A 547 46.10 23.68 13.08
N ASP A 548 46.86 24.77 12.94
CA ASP A 548 47.08 25.74 14.01
C ASP A 548 46.33 27.04 13.67
N CYS A 549 45.18 27.24 14.32
CA CYS A 549 44.41 28.46 14.18
C CYS A 549 43.69 28.77 15.49
N GLU A 550 43.99 29.93 16.08
CA GLU A 550 43.35 30.43 17.31
C GLU A 550 41.81 30.40 17.22
N GLN A 551 41.24 30.70 16.04
CA GLN A 551 39.80 30.66 15.81
C GLN A 551 39.20 29.25 15.97
N TRP A 552 40.01 28.21 15.77
CA TRP A 552 39.55 26.81 15.77
C TRP A 552 39.72 26.18 17.16
N THR A 553 40.60 26.75 17.98
CA THR A 553 40.75 26.38 19.40
C THR A 553 39.47 26.66 20.18
N GLU A 554 38.78 27.78 19.93
CA GLU A 554 37.49 28.09 20.57
C GLU A 554 36.40 27.06 20.22
N ILE A 555 36.33 26.66 18.94
CA ILE A 555 35.38 25.65 18.46
C ILE A 555 35.72 24.27 19.03
N SER A 556 37.01 23.92 19.07
CA SER A 556 37.51 22.67 19.68
C SER A 556 37.13 22.58 21.14
N ASN A 557 37.41 23.64 21.90
CA ASN A 557 37.09 23.69 23.32
C ASN A 557 35.56 23.62 23.54
N GLY A 558 34.78 24.28 22.68
CA GLY A 558 33.33 24.20 22.70
C GLY A 558 32.78 22.80 22.46
N LEU A 559 33.36 22.05 21.52
CA LEU A 559 32.96 20.66 21.22
C LEU A 559 33.45 19.67 22.28
N LYS A 560 34.72 19.79 22.72
CA LYS A 560 35.30 18.94 23.77
C LYS A 560 34.60 19.10 25.12
N ALA A 561 34.06 20.29 25.41
CA ALA A 561 33.28 20.53 26.62
C ALA A 561 32.00 19.68 26.73
N PHE A 562 31.56 19.02 25.64
CA PHE A 562 30.42 18.10 25.70
C PHE A 562 30.82 16.67 26.04
N GLU A 563 32.12 16.31 26.01
CA GLU A 563 32.64 14.98 26.35
C GLU A 563 31.92 13.82 25.63
N LEU A 564 31.40 14.08 24.42
CA LEU A 564 30.66 13.09 23.65
C LEU A 564 31.61 12.21 22.84
N ASP A 565 31.41 10.90 22.92
CA ASP A 565 32.06 9.95 22.04
C ASP A 565 31.06 8.95 21.45
N LEU A 566 31.54 8.14 20.50
CA LEU A 566 30.72 7.13 19.83
C LEU A 566 30.26 6.00 20.77
N ASN A 567 30.96 5.76 21.88
CA ASN A 567 30.58 4.73 22.83
C ASN A 567 29.40 5.21 23.68
N LEU A 568 29.41 6.46 24.12
CA LEU A 568 28.28 7.09 24.81
C LEU A 568 27.04 7.12 23.92
N LEU A 569 27.17 7.40 22.62
CA LEU A 569 26.04 7.31 21.70
C LEU A 569 25.49 5.87 21.57
N ARG A 570 26.36 4.85 21.60
CA ARG A 570 25.93 3.45 21.58
C ARG A 570 25.22 3.03 22.88
N VAL A 571 25.70 3.51 24.02
CA VAL A 571 25.01 3.29 25.31
C VAL A 571 23.65 3.96 25.30
N ALA A 572 23.58 5.25 24.92
CA ALA A 572 22.31 5.97 24.79
C ALA A 572 21.36 5.32 23.78
N GLN A 573 21.87 4.79 22.66
CA GLN A 573 21.08 3.99 21.73
C GLN A 573 20.46 2.76 22.41
N GLN A 574 21.24 2.01 23.19
CA GLN A 574 20.76 0.82 23.88
C GLN A 574 19.74 1.14 24.96
N GLU A 575 19.86 2.30 25.62
CA GLU A 575 18.87 2.79 26.58
C GLU A 575 17.55 3.18 25.91
N VAL A 576 17.62 3.88 24.78
CA VAL A 576 16.43 4.26 24.00
C VAL A 576 15.76 3.01 23.41
N PHE A 577 16.56 2.07 22.91
CA PHE A 577 16.13 0.89 22.19
C PHE A 577 16.65 -0.41 22.83
N PRO A 578 16.14 -0.81 24.01
CA PRO A 578 16.59 -2.03 24.66
C PRO A 578 16.32 -3.26 23.79
N VAL A 579 17.26 -4.21 23.78
CA VAL A 579 17.24 -5.42 22.94
C VAL A 579 16.00 -6.30 23.25
N GLU A 580 15.54 -6.29 24.49
CA GLU A 580 14.42 -7.12 24.96
C GLU A 580 13.04 -6.56 24.58
N ALA A 581 12.92 -5.27 24.25
CA ALA A 581 11.67 -4.66 23.81
C ALA A 581 11.19 -5.17 22.43
N ASN A 582 12.01 -6.00 21.76
CA ASN A 582 11.80 -6.46 20.38
C ASN A 582 10.86 -7.63 20.25
N SER A 583 10.36 -8.18 21.36
CA SER A 583 9.45 -9.33 21.30
C SER A 583 8.04 -8.97 21.75
N ASP A 584 7.85 -7.80 22.35
CA ASP A 584 6.55 -7.34 22.82
C ASP A 584 5.95 -6.32 21.85
N ILE A 585 4.96 -6.78 21.08
CA ILE A 585 4.19 -5.97 20.14
C ILE A 585 3.51 -4.75 20.78
N TRP A 586 3.11 -4.83 22.06
CA TRP A 586 2.50 -3.71 22.77
C TRP A 586 3.55 -2.65 23.13
N ALA A 587 4.71 -3.10 23.63
CA ALA A 587 5.81 -2.18 23.93
C ALA A 587 6.31 -1.47 22.66
N GLU A 588 6.41 -2.20 21.54
CA GLU A 588 6.78 -1.59 20.27
C GLU A 588 5.74 -0.59 19.78
N TYR A 589 4.44 -0.87 19.97
CA TYR A 589 3.38 0.06 19.61
C TYR A 589 3.46 1.38 20.37
N ASP A 590 3.59 1.30 21.70
CA ASP A 590 3.68 2.48 22.56
C ASP A 590 4.91 3.33 22.14
N MET A 591 6.01 2.65 21.83
CA MET A 591 7.21 3.29 21.29
C MET A 591 6.99 3.88 19.89
N ASN A 592 6.27 3.21 19.00
CA ASN A 592 5.93 3.73 17.67
C ASN A 592 5.07 5.00 17.77
N ILE A 593 4.13 5.08 18.74
CA ILE A 593 3.39 6.32 19.01
C ILE A 593 4.36 7.44 19.40
N ALA A 594 5.26 7.19 20.36
CA ALA A 594 6.25 8.18 20.80
C ALA A 594 7.10 8.68 19.63
N LEU A 595 7.58 7.75 18.81
CA LEU A 595 8.48 8.04 17.70
C LEU A 595 7.78 8.70 16.51
N SER A 596 6.46 8.50 16.35
CA SER A 596 5.68 9.17 15.30
C SER A 596 5.67 10.69 15.45
N GLU A 597 5.87 11.20 16.67
CA GLU A 597 5.98 12.64 16.93
C GLU A 597 7.41 13.18 16.72
N CYS A 598 8.38 12.32 16.44
CA CYS A 598 9.80 12.64 16.33
C CYS A 598 10.28 12.81 14.88
N ILE A 599 9.39 13.09 13.92
CA ILE A 599 9.73 13.17 12.47
C ILE A 599 10.89 14.15 12.19
N ALA A 600 10.90 15.31 12.86
CA ALA A 600 11.98 16.29 12.70
C ALA A 600 13.35 15.74 13.14
N VAL A 601 13.35 14.93 14.20
CA VAL A 601 14.55 14.26 14.72
C VAL A 601 15.00 13.17 13.75
N GLN A 602 14.07 12.42 13.17
CA GLN A 602 14.39 11.37 12.17
C GLN A 602 15.03 12.00 10.94
N THR A 603 14.48 13.13 10.50
CA THR A 603 14.99 13.88 9.35
C THR A 603 16.43 14.33 9.61
N LEU A 604 16.71 14.90 10.80
CA LEU A 604 18.08 15.27 11.18
C LEU A 604 19.02 14.06 11.21
N LEU A 605 18.59 12.93 11.77
CA LEU A 605 19.41 11.72 11.82
C LEU A 605 19.80 11.23 10.42
N ASN A 606 18.85 11.20 9.49
CA ASN A 606 19.08 10.84 8.10
C ASN A 606 20.00 11.84 7.38
N GLU A 607 19.81 13.14 7.59
CA GLU A 607 20.71 14.18 7.06
C GLU A 607 22.15 14.00 7.60
N VAL A 608 22.33 13.69 8.89
CA VAL A 608 23.65 13.45 9.48
C VAL A 608 24.28 12.18 8.93
N SER A 609 23.52 11.09 8.82
CA SER A 609 24.00 9.83 8.25
C SER A 609 24.53 10.02 6.83
N GLU A 610 23.77 10.75 6.00
CA GLU A 610 24.13 11.03 4.62
C GLU A 610 25.35 11.96 4.51
N ALA A 611 25.40 13.01 5.32
CA ALA A 611 26.54 13.92 5.37
C ALA A 611 27.82 13.20 5.83
N ALA A 612 27.73 12.34 6.85
CA ALA A 612 28.83 11.51 7.32
C ALA A 612 29.35 10.56 6.23
N ARG A 613 28.43 9.91 5.50
CA ARG A 613 28.77 9.03 4.37
C ARG A 613 29.50 9.77 3.25
N LYS A 614 28.98 10.92 2.82
CA LYS A 614 29.63 11.78 1.80
C LYS A 614 31.01 12.24 2.25
N PHE A 615 31.14 12.68 3.50
CA PHE A 615 32.41 13.16 4.03
C PHE A 615 33.44 12.03 4.20
N ALA A 616 33.02 10.84 4.63
CA ALA A 616 33.87 9.64 4.64
C ALA A 616 34.38 9.29 3.23
N SER A 617 33.51 9.32 2.22
CA SER A 617 33.90 9.10 0.82
C SER A 617 34.88 10.16 0.33
N PHE A 618 34.66 11.43 0.66
CA PHE A 618 35.60 12.51 0.39
C PHE A 618 36.98 12.24 1.01
N MET A 619 37.03 11.83 2.29
CA MET A 619 38.28 11.53 3.00
C MET A 619 39.03 10.36 2.35
N GLN A 620 38.34 9.30 1.94
CA GLN A 620 38.96 8.20 1.18
C GLN A 620 39.59 8.69 -0.13
N GLY A 621 38.91 9.56 -0.87
CA GLY A 621 39.47 10.21 -2.05
C GLY A 621 40.66 11.13 -1.72
N ALA A 622 40.57 11.86 -0.61
CA ALA A 622 41.60 12.78 -0.14
C ALA A 622 42.91 12.07 0.19
N VAL A 623 42.88 10.87 0.78
CA VAL A 623 44.08 10.05 1.02
C VAL A 623 44.85 9.79 -0.27
N THR A 624 44.14 9.53 -1.37
CA THR A 624 44.77 9.31 -2.69
C THR A 624 45.42 10.60 -3.22
N ILE A 625 44.73 11.74 -3.09
CA ILE A 625 45.25 13.05 -3.51
C ILE A 625 46.48 13.44 -2.68
N LEU A 626 46.44 13.22 -1.36
CA LEU A 626 47.55 13.55 -0.44
C LEU A 626 48.81 12.72 -0.70
N LYS A 627 48.67 11.50 -1.24
CA LYS A 627 49.80 10.66 -1.64
C LYS A 627 50.47 11.11 -2.94
N GLN A 628 49.76 11.85 -3.80
CA GLN A 628 50.28 12.25 -5.11
C GLN A 628 51.23 13.44 -4.98
N GLN A 629 52.35 13.40 -5.70
CA GLN A 629 53.20 14.57 -5.87
C GLN A 629 52.57 15.49 -6.92
N PRO A 630 52.18 16.73 -6.58
CA PRO A 630 51.46 17.59 -7.51
C PRO A 630 52.40 18.11 -8.62
N THR A 631 52.09 17.75 -9.85
CA THR A 631 52.82 18.10 -11.06
C THR A 631 52.35 19.43 -11.66
N SER A 632 51.08 19.79 -11.46
CA SER A 632 50.47 21.01 -11.99
C SER A 632 50.09 22.04 -10.92
N ALA A 633 49.92 23.30 -11.32
CA ALA A 633 49.45 24.35 -10.41
C ALA A 633 48.02 24.10 -9.89
N ASN A 634 47.18 23.45 -10.70
CA ASN A 634 45.82 23.07 -10.32
C ASN A 634 45.84 21.93 -9.27
N GLU A 635 46.70 20.93 -9.44
CA GLU A 635 46.92 19.88 -8.42
C GLU A 635 47.42 20.47 -7.11
N LYS A 636 48.35 21.44 -7.14
CA LYS A 636 48.82 22.12 -5.91
C LYS A 636 47.68 22.85 -5.19
N ARG A 637 46.77 23.49 -5.92
CA ARG A 637 45.58 24.14 -5.35
C ARG A 637 44.62 23.10 -4.76
N SER A 638 44.35 22.02 -5.50
CA SER A 638 43.49 20.93 -5.04
C SER A 638 44.04 20.26 -3.78
N LEU A 639 45.34 19.97 -3.74
CA LEU A 639 46.04 19.41 -2.58
C LEU A 639 45.93 20.33 -1.36
N LYS A 640 46.12 21.64 -1.53
CA LYS A 640 45.99 22.62 -0.45
C LYS A 640 44.55 22.70 0.09
N THR A 641 43.54 22.69 -0.79
CA THR A 641 42.13 22.66 -0.38
C THR A 641 41.81 21.36 0.35
N THR A 642 42.24 20.22 -0.19
CA THR A 642 42.04 18.89 0.40
C THR A 642 42.67 18.78 1.78
N SER A 643 43.92 19.22 1.93
CA SER A 643 44.63 19.22 3.23
C SER A 643 43.93 20.11 4.26
N ARG A 644 43.39 21.26 3.85
CA ARG A 644 42.60 22.14 4.74
C ARG A 644 41.30 21.48 5.20
N ILE A 645 40.58 20.80 4.31
CA ILE A 645 39.34 20.10 4.66
C ILE A 645 39.66 18.90 5.57
N CYS A 646 40.71 18.12 5.26
CA CYS A 646 41.16 17.03 6.14
C CYS A 646 41.57 17.55 7.51
N GLY A 647 42.21 18.72 7.56
CA GLY A 647 42.63 19.35 8.80
C GLY A 647 41.49 19.71 9.75
N ILE A 648 40.25 19.87 9.25
CA ILE A 648 39.07 20.09 10.09
C ILE A 648 38.25 18.82 10.36
N ALA A 649 38.68 17.65 9.89
CA ALA A 649 37.87 16.42 9.91
C ALA A 649 37.42 16.03 11.33
N SER A 650 38.25 16.25 12.35
CA SER A 650 37.86 16.03 13.76
C SER A 650 36.66 16.90 14.17
N PHE A 651 36.61 18.17 13.74
CA PHE A 651 35.48 19.06 14.04
C PHE A 651 34.20 18.61 13.35
N VAL A 652 34.31 18.10 12.12
CA VAL A 652 33.17 17.58 11.38
C VAL A 652 32.59 16.36 12.11
N LEU A 653 33.47 15.44 12.52
CA LEU A 653 33.08 14.28 13.31
C LEU A 653 32.37 14.69 14.61
N ASP A 654 32.98 15.58 15.39
CA ASP A 654 32.43 16.05 16.67
C ASP A 654 31.07 16.74 16.47
N PHE A 655 30.90 17.55 15.42
CA PHE A 655 29.63 18.19 15.08
C PHE A 655 28.54 17.16 14.74
N TYR A 656 28.87 16.14 13.95
CA TYR A 656 27.91 15.09 13.61
C TYR A 656 27.57 14.23 14.83
N VAL A 657 28.55 13.87 15.67
CA VAL A 657 28.34 13.18 16.96
C VAL A 657 27.42 13.99 17.87
N LEU A 658 27.66 15.30 17.98
CA LEU A 658 26.81 16.21 18.75
C LEU A 658 25.38 16.27 18.19
N SER A 659 25.21 16.30 16.87
CA SER A 659 23.90 16.31 16.22
C SER A 659 23.13 15.01 16.48
N VAL A 660 23.79 13.85 16.41
CA VAL A 660 23.18 12.56 16.78
C VAL A 660 22.84 12.53 18.27
N ASN A 661 23.69 13.09 19.14
CA ASN A 661 23.39 13.20 20.56
C ASN A 661 22.12 14.02 20.83
N VAL A 662 21.96 15.17 20.16
CA VAL A 662 20.73 15.99 20.25
C VAL A 662 19.50 15.15 19.90
N CYS A 663 19.59 14.30 18.87
CA CYS A 663 18.51 13.39 18.51
C CYS A 663 18.20 12.39 19.63
N LEU A 664 19.22 11.70 20.15
CA LEU A 664 19.05 10.68 21.19
C LEU A 664 18.47 11.26 22.49
N VAL A 665 18.95 12.42 22.93
CA VAL A 665 18.46 13.07 24.15
C VAL A 665 16.98 13.46 23.99
N MET A 666 16.58 13.97 22.82
CA MET A 666 15.16 14.28 22.56
C MET A 666 14.30 13.02 22.57
N MET A 667 14.75 11.94 21.91
CA MET A 667 14.02 10.66 21.90
C MET A 667 13.88 10.07 23.31
N GLN A 668 14.97 10.05 24.08
CA GLN A 668 14.97 9.57 25.46
C GLN A 668 13.99 10.38 26.31
N LYS A 669 13.92 11.70 26.11
CA LYS A 669 13.00 12.57 26.83
C LYS A 669 11.54 12.29 26.48
N ASP A 670 11.22 12.17 25.20
CA ASP A 670 9.85 11.90 24.74
C ASP A 670 9.38 10.51 25.24
N LEU A 671 10.27 9.51 25.24
CA LEU A 671 9.99 8.18 25.81
C LEU A 671 9.81 8.21 27.34
N GLN A 672 10.57 9.04 28.06
CA GLN A 672 10.41 9.21 29.51
C GLN A 672 9.13 9.94 29.88
N LEU A 673 8.71 10.94 29.10
CA LEU A 673 7.48 11.69 29.33
C LEU A 673 6.24 10.79 29.24
N GLN A 674 6.27 9.74 28.41
CA GLN A 674 5.18 8.77 28.35
C GLN A 674 5.14 7.80 29.54
N LYS A 675 6.28 7.56 30.21
CA LYS A 675 6.36 6.60 31.33
C LYS A 675 6.04 7.21 32.68
N THR A 676 6.21 8.52 32.83
CA THR A 676 6.06 9.21 34.12
C THR A 676 4.92 10.22 34.05
N ASP A 677 4.04 10.23 35.06
CA ASP A 677 3.03 11.29 35.22
C ASP A 677 3.69 12.67 35.14
N GLU A 678 3.20 13.54 34.24
CA GLU A 678 3.81 14.85 33.92
C GLU A 678 4.08 15.71 35.17
N ALA A 679 3.28 15.53 36.22
CA ALA A 679 3.41 16.23 37.49
C ALA A 679 4.75 15.99 38.20
N ALA A 680 5.35 14.80 38.05
CA ALA A 680 6.61 14.42 38.73
C ALA A 680 7.87 15.02 38.08
N LEU A 681 7.80 15.47 36.82
CA LEU A 681 8.96 15.96 36.04
C LEU A 681 9.17 17.49 36.12
N SER A 682 8.28 18.21 36.80
CA SER A 682 8.07 19.66 36.61
C SER A 682 9.12 20.62 37.20
N ALA A 683 10.06 20.16 38.04
CA ALA A 683 11.03 21.07 38.68
C ALA A 683 12.36 21.27 37.91
N TYR A 684 12.73 20.36 37.00
CA TYR A 684 14.03 20.40 36.30
C TYR A 684 13.97 19.98 34.80
N SER A 685 12.77 19.80 34.23
CA SER A 685 12.64 19.36 32.85
C SER A 685 12.87 20.48 31.83
N LEU A 686 13.75 20.24 30.87
CA LEU A 686 13.85 21.08 29.68
C LEU A 686 12.53 21.04 28.88
N HIS A 687 12.05 22.20 28.41
CA HIS A 687 10.80 22.27 27.64
C HIS A 687 10.96 21.64 26.25
N ARG A 688 9.94 20.92 25.76
CA ARG A 688 9.94 20.24 24.43
C ARG A 688 10.38 21.18 23.30
N THR A 689 9.96 22.44 23.35
CA THR A 689 10.34 23.47 22.36
C THR A 689 11.84 23.79 22.32
N ASP A 690 12.55 23.65 23.44
CA ASP A 690 14.00 23.86 23.46
C ASP A 690 14.72 22.73 22.70
N TYR A 691 14.25 21.48 22.79
CA TYR A 691 14.77 20.36 22.00
C TYR A 691 14.49 20.55 20.51
N LEU A 692 13.24 20.86 20.13
CA LEU A 692 12.89 21.13 18.72
C LEU A 692 13.75 22.24 18.12
N LYS A 693 13.95 23.35 18.85
CA LYS A 693 14.86 24.43 18.41
C LYS A 693 16.31 23.98 18.29
N ALA A 694 16.78 23.03 19.10
CA ALA A 694 18.12 22.46 18.97
C ALA A 694 18.22 21.58 17.72
N VAL A 695 17.20 20.78 17.42
CA VAL A 695 17.10 19.97 16.20
C VAL A 695 17.11 20.86 14.96
N GLU A 696 16.23 21.86 14.89
CA GLU A 696 16.15 22.81 13.78
C GLU A 696 17.48 23.53 13.53
N ARG A 697 18.15 23.96 14.61
CA ARG A 697 19.47 24.60 14.51
C ARG A 697 20.54 23.64 14.02
N SER A 698 20.49 22.37 14.44
CA SER A 698 21.42 21.34 13.98
C SER A 698 21.24 21.09 12.49
N ARG A 699 19.99 20.97 12.01
CA ARG A 699 19.67 20.83 10.59
C ARG A 699 20.14 22.04 9.76
N MET A 700 19.87 23.26 10.23
CA MET A 700 20.30 24.49 9.56
C MET A 700 21.83 24.58 9.46
N ALA A 701 22.54 24.26 10.56
CA ALA A 701 23.98 24.22 10.60
C ALA A 701 24.52 23.16 9.64
N LEU A 702 23.96 21.95 9.67
CA LEU A 702 24.34 20.82 8.81
C LEU A 702 24.13 21.14 7.33
N SER A 703 22.97 21.68 6.96
CA SER A 703 22.69 22.11 5.59
C SER A 703 23.67 23.18 5.10
N THR A 704 24.00 24.16 5.95
CA THR A 704 25.03 25.15 5.61
C THR A 704 26.41 24.52 5.51
N PHE A 705 26.71 23.56 6.38
CA PHE A 705 27.99 22.87 6.41
C PHE A 705 28.18 22.04 5.13
N ASP A 706 27.23 21.15 4.81
CA ASP A 706 27.27 20.26 3.63
C ASP A 706 27.36 21.05 2.32
N ASN A 707 26.61 22.15 2.19
CA ASN A 707 26.58 22.94 0.95
C ASN A 707 27.82 23.80 0.69
N TYR A 708 28.58 24.15 1.73
CA TYR A 708 29.67 25.12 1.65
C TYR A 708 31.03 24.58 2.10
N LEU A 709 31.14 23.33 2.57
CA LEU A 709 32.41 22.80 3.09
C LEU A 709 33.56 22.87 2.09
N ASP A 710 33.28 22.51 0.84
CA ASP A 710 34.20 22.50 -0.29
C ASP A 710 34.37 23.89 -0.94
N LYS A 711 33.30 24.68 -0.97
CA LYS A 711 33.23 25.99 -1.66
C LYS A 711 33.69 27.16 -0.81
N ASN A 712 33.36 27.15 0.49
CA ASN A 712 33.56 28.25 1.42
C ASN A 712 33.66 27.75 2.87
N LEU A 713 34.82 27.16 3.19
CA LEU A 713 35.17 26.65 4.51
C LEU A 713 34.90 27.68 5.64
N VAL A 714 35.22 28.96 5.42
CA VAL A 714 35.02 30.02 6.42
C VAL A 714 33.54 30.18 6.78
N ARG A 715 32.64 30.10 5.79
CA ARG A 715 31.19 30.15 6.02
C ARG A 715 30.71 28.93 6.82
N SER A 716 31.18 27.73 6.49
CA SER A 716 30.85 26.51 7.23
C SER A 716 31.29 26.59 8.70
N MET A 717 32.51 27.08 8.95
CA MET A 717 33.02 27.25 10.31
C MET A 717 32.27 28.33 11.10
N LYS A 718 31.88 29.43 10.43
CA LYS A 718 31.03 30.47 11.05
C LYS A 718 29.66 29.91 11.46
N ALA A 719 29.05 29.09 10.62
CA ALA A 719 27.78 28.42 10.92
C ALA A 719 27.93 27.48 12.14
N LEU A 720 29.01 26.69 12.20
CA LEU A 720 29.30 25.82 13.33
C LEU A 720 29.51 26.62 14.63
N LYS A 721 30.27 27.73 14.59
CA LYS A 721 30.44 28.61 15.75
C LYS A 721 29.10 29.18 16.25
N GLN A 722 28.25 29.63 15.34
CA GLN A 722 26.91 30.13 15.69
C GLN A 722 26.01 29.04 16.27
N TYR A 723 26.12 27.82 15.74
CA TYR A 723 25.42 26.63 16.25
C TYR A 723 25.81 26.35 17.71
N LEU A 724 27.11 26.25 18.01
CA LEU A 724 27.64 26.05 19.37
C LEU A 724 27.24 27.17 20.34
N GLN A 725 27.06 28.39 19.82
CA GLN A 725 26.60 29.51 20.61
C GLN A 725 25.09 29.51 20.89
N GLY A 726 24.34 28.55 20.32
CA GLY A 726 22.90 28.50 20.41
C GLY A 726 22.37 28.21 21.82
N LYS A 727 21.47 29.08 22.31
CA LYS A 727 20.85 28.94 23.64
C LYS A 727 20.15 27.59 23.84
N ALA A 728 19.39 27.14 22.83
CA ALA A 728 18.67 25.87 22.87
C ALA A 728 19.63 24.67 22.97
N LEU A 729 20.68 24.65 22.15
CA LEU A 729 21.70 23.61 22.18
C LEU A 729 22.41 23.54 23.54
N ARG A 730 22.89 24.68 24.06
CA ARG A 730 23.57 24.71 25.38
C ARG A 730 22.68 24.23 26.51
N LYS A 731 21.37 24.53 26.44
CA LYS A 731 20.37 24.04 27.39
C LYS A 731 20.24 22.51 27.33
N VAL A 732 20.08 21.94 26.13
CA VAL A 732 20.01 20.48 25.92
C VAL A 732 21.27 19.79 26.47
N MET A 733 22.44 20.36 26.19
CA MET A 733 23.70 19.78 26.63
C MET A 733 23.91 19.88 28.14
N LYS A 734 23.56 21.01 28.76
CA LYS A 734 23.61 21.15 30.23
C LYS A 734 22.67 20.15 30.91
N PHE A 735 21.49 19.91 30.32
CA PHE A 735 20.56 18.90 30.82
C PHE A 735 21.17 17.50 30.74
N ASN A 736 21.78 17.14 29.60
CA ASN A 736 22.40 15.82 29.42
C ASN A 736 23.55 15.58 30.42
N HIS A 737 24.43 16.56 30.62
CA HIS A 737 25.56 16.43 31.54
C HIS A 737 25.14 16.22 33.01
N LEU A 738 24.04 16.86 33.44
CA LEU A 738 23.48 16.66 34.78
C LEU A 738 22.89 15.27 34.96
N HIS A 739 22.40 14.62 33.90
CA HIS A 739 21.83 13.28 33.96
C HIS A 739 22.92 12.20 33.85
N SER A 740 23.92 12.40 32.99
CA SER A 740 25.03 11.45 32.83
C SER A 740 25.96 11.39 34.05
N SER A 741 25.95 12.42 34.90
CA SER A 741 26.70 12.42 36.17
C SER A 741 25.92 11.85 37.36
N ALA A 742 24.62 11.61 37.18
CA ALA A 742 23.74 11.02 38.20
C ALA A 742 23.53 9.51 38.03
N LEU A 743 23.87 8.97 36.85
CA LEU A 743 24.00 7.55 36.55
C LEU A 743 25.42 7.08 36.88
#